data_AF-A0A366FHC1-F1
#
_entry.id   AF-A0A366FHC1-F1
#
_cell.length_a   1.000
_cell.length_b   1.000
_cell.length_c   1.000
_cell.angle_alpha   90.00
_cell.angle_beta   90.00
_cell.angle_gamma   90.00
#
_symmetry.space_group_name_H-M   'P 1'
#
loop_
_entity.id
_entity.type
_entity.pdbx_description
1 polymer ?
#
loop_
_entity_poly.entity_id
_entity_poly.type
_entity_poly.pdbx_seq_one_letter_code
_entity_poly.pdbx_strand_id
1 'polypeptide(L)'
;MKSLIANVLQRIGGNHALQERISLIGASEYFDPDWYLWRYPDVLRSGVDPLFHFSKHGDGEGRLPGPQFDSRAYAESWPDSAQSGMGPLEHFLRIGQTRGRPAPPIPAEELHRARLGKELLASGLFEAEWYRAYYPDLRDAEIDVFDHYLDYGAKEERRPGRQFSPLLYRIEYANEMAPDESCIEHYLLKGRAAGAKIFGESDYAAWIRLFDTLADEDLALIRADCASGGLPAIAVFHVLDAQACDDIEAIVTAHRGQLLTSQSTAFVFTRDIDEAVRTQTGAVLASLPNVLILSDSGGGASLPPTTAAYILIMHGAVRLAPHALYVFARAAKDESPEFAYSDHDLISDQGERAEPRFKPVFSPQYLKERFYTGPCVLARQSRVTPAKLAEIVDDLRKGRADALTEALLAPERRAVAHLPYPIYSLPIGARDLTRARSFAPRFDPALLPSVSIVILTRDRISLLRACIDSIQAKSTYPREKVQLVIVDNGSTTDEAANYFEELRSLPNVVVISDGADFNFARLCNFGARRATGDVLILLNNDTEVIDPGWIERLASPCLEADVGVVGAKLLYPDGAIQHAGCNVGVSGVAAHRLVGVRLEEAASTDVTRELSSVTGAALAVRRDVYQSVGGLDETLRVAFNDTTFCLNLLERGYRNLYIAEPLLVHHESKSRGYDTTDARRRWFFREAIYTRQSYSRAIRNDPYYSCNLSLQRTDDLAFPPRRTPPWRRSTAGRKKTVMFLSQVHAFGHGVPLVLKMQAERLVKDGFAVIVAGPEARNEFDYEGCRRIVAATPEIAAIVAVRENVDAIVVHTPPFYSVTRYLGERPLVYFVDHGEPCPDLFADRAAREDVNNEKRFCAALARRVFAISDTIRNQSLQPKVVVLRNANSHMPAWSDEWRERRETIREEMGWQNQFVILNCCRFTEGERRYKGLDSYTSVREELWFEHPDTQGRIVFALAGRAEEKDVTEMTEYGLSVFANVTDKSLHELYAAADLYMNFSKWEGYNLGIAQALAMGLPVVASDIEAHREFPIFVTNSIRVATEEVHRQYLDFSRLSASRSPQVWDWATPTMELSRLIRADLSEGQLAEAAESAEAAPSRLRSREG
;
A
#
# COMPACT_ATOMS: atom_id res chain seq x y z
N MET A 1 10.36 47.04 23.62
CA MET A 1 11.48 46.57 24.46
C MET A 1 11.85 47.46 25.64
N LYS A 2 12.06 48.77 25.46
CA LYS A 2 12.29 49.71 26.59
C LYS A 2 11.24 49.62 27.72
N SER A 3 9.95 49.45 27.37
CA SER A 3 8.87 49.25 28.35
C SER A 3 8.90 47.87 29.06
N LEU A 4 9.35 46.81 28.38
CA LEU A 4 9.46 45.46 28.96
C LEU A 4 10.59 45.43 30.00
N ILE A 5 11.76 45.96 29.63
CA ILE A 5 12.93 46.10 30.53
C ILE A 5 12.55 46.88 31.78
N ALA A 6 11.87 48.02 31.63
CA ALA A 6 11.42 48.84 32.77
C ALA A 6 10.44 48.09 33.70
N ASN A 7 9.48 47.36 33.13
CA ASN A 7 8.50 46.58 33.90
C ASN A 7 9.12 45.42 34.66
N VAL A 8 10.10 44.73 34.06
CA VAL A 8 10.82 43.61 34.69
C VAL A 8 11.70 44.09 35.83
N LEU A 9 12.48 45.16 35.61
CA LEU A 9 13.39 45.71 36.61
C LEU A 9 12.65 46.23 37.86
N GLN A 10 11.44 46.76 37.71
CA GLN A 10 10.60 47.19 38.85
C GLN A 10 10.16 46.04 39.76
N ARG A 11 10.12 44.79 39.25
CA ARG A 11 9.62 43.61 39.99
C ARG A 11 10.73 42.81 40.68
N ILE A 12 12.01 43.14 40.45
CA ILE A 12 13.16 42.39 40.98
C ILE A 12 13.79 43.15 42.13
N GLY A 13 13.63 42.64 43.35
CA GLY A 13 14.25 43.21 44.55
C GLY A 13 15.76 42.93 44.61
N GLY A 14 16.57 43.99 44.68
CA GLY A 14 17.93 44.01 45.26
C GLY A 14 19.07 43.27 44.56
N ASN A 15 18.83 42.44 43.53
CA ASN A 15 19.89 41.70 42.84
C ASN A 15 20.49 42.51 41.66
N HIS A 16 21.49 43.34 41.95
CA HIS A 16 22.14 44.24 40.99
C HIS A 16 22.74 43.49 39.78
N ALA A 17 23.33 42.31 39.98
CA ALA A 17 23.92 41.51 38.91
C ALA A 17 22.86 41.00 37.92
N LEU A 18 21.70 40.54 38.41
CA LEU A 18 20.60 40.11 37.56
C LEU A 18 19.94 41.28 36.82
N GLN A 19 19.86 42.45 37.45
CA GLN A 19 19.34 43.68 36.82
C GLN A 19 20.24 44.16 35.66
N GLU A 20 21.56 44.09 35.83
CA GLU A 20 22.52 44.37 34.74
C GLU A 20 22.40 43.36 33.60
N ARG A 21 22.28 42.06 33.92
CA ARG A 21 22.11 41.01 32.91
C ARG A 21 20.83 41.18 32.09
N ILE A 22 19.71 41.48 32.75
CA ILE A 22 18.42 41.74 32.09
C ILE A 22 18.51 42.97 31.19
N SER A 23 19.18 44.03 31.63
CA SER A 23 19.37 45.25 30.84
C SER A 23 20.25 44.98 29.62
N LEU A 24 21.32 44.21 29.78
CA LEU A 24 22.24 43.84 28.71
C LEU A 24 21.55 42.97 27.64
N ILE A 25 20.89 41.88 28.07
CA ILE A 25 20.20 40.96 27.16
C ILE A 25 19.01 41.65 26.49
N GLY A 26 18.19 42.38 27.26
CA GLY A 26 17.01 43.07 26.73
C GLY A 26 17.33 44.23 25.78
N ALA A 27 18.53 44.81 25.87
CA ALA A 27 19.00 45.83 24.93
C ALA A 27 19.62 45.23 23.65
N SER A 28 19.88 43.91 23.63
CA SER A 28 20.45 43.22 22.47
C SER A 28 19.39 42.90 21.41
N GLU A 29 19.82 42.81 20.15
CA GLU A 29 18.98 42.35 19.03
C GLU A 29 18.71 40.83 19.06
N TYR A 30 19.49 40.09 19.85
CA TYR A 30 19.48 38.62 19.88
C TYR A 30 18.38 38.03 20.75
N PHE A 31 17.74 38.83 21.61
CA PHE A 31 16.62 38.39 22.44
C PHE A 31 15.29 38.91 21.88
N ASP A 32 14.43 37.99 21.44
CA ASP A 32 13.08 38.28 20.97
C ASP A 32 12.06 37.64 21.93
N PRO A 33 11.31 38.44 22.72
CA PRO A 33 10.39 37.91 23.72
C PRO A 33 9.18 37.18 23.13
N ASP A 34 8.71 37.60 21.96
CA ASP A 34 7.55 36.97 21.31
C ASP A 34 7.98 35.62 20.74
N TRP A 35 9.17 35.56 20.15
CA TRP A 35 9.80 34.30 19.72
C TRP A 35 10.09 33.38 20.90
N TYR A 36 10.62 33.91 22.00
CA TYR A 36 10.99 33.14 23.18
C TYR A 36 9.78 32.49 23.87
N LEU A 37 8.68 33.25 24.06
CA LEU A 37 7.43 32.70 24.60
C LEU A 37 6.80 31.66 23.67
N TRP A 38 6.90 31.88 22.36
CA TRP A 38 6.43 30.93 21.37
C TRP A 38 7.24 29.61 21.41
N ARG A 39 8.57 29.69 21.50
CA ARG A 39 9.45 28.49 21.52
C ARG A 39 9.33 27.70 22.82
N TYR A 40 9.01 28.38 23.93
CA TYR A 40 8.96 27.80 25.27
C TYR A 40 7.56 27.92 25.89
N PRO A 41 6.60 27.06 25.50
CA PRO A 41 5.23 27.07 26.04
C PRO A 41 5.14 26.85 27.55
N ASP A 42 6.16 26.26 28.17
CA ASP A 42 6.32 26.17 29.64
C ASP A 42 6.43 27.56 30.26
N VAL A 43 7.21 28.45 29.64
CA VAL A 43 7.38 29.85 30.07
C VAL A 43 6.08 30.63 29.85
N LEU A 44 5.45 30.48 28.68
CA LEU A 44 4.17 31.12 28.39
C LEU A 44 3.08 30.74 29.40
N ARG A 45 2.96 29.45 29.74
CA ARG A 45 1.98 28.96 30.74
C ARG A 45 2.28 29.43 32.16
N SER A 46 3.56 29.61 32.50
CA SER A 46 3.96 30.10 33.83
C SER A 46 3.54 31.55 34.10
N GLY A 47 3.26 32.33 33.04
CA GLY A 47 2.98 33.77 33.14
C GLY A 47 4.18 34.62 33.57
N VAL A 48 5.37 34.02 33.68
CA VAL A 48 6.61 34.73 33.99
C VAL A 48 7.04 35.55 32.77
N ASP A 49 7.57 36.76 33.01
CA ASP A 49 8.10 37.59 31.94
C ASP A 49 9.24 36.87 31.19
N PRO A 50 9.22 36.79 29.85
CA PRO A 50 10.18 36.01 29.08
C PRO A 50 11.62 36.51 29.23
N LEU A 51 11.83 37.83 29.29
CA LEU A 51 13.16 38.41 29.44
C LEU A 51 13.72 38.10 30.83
N PHE A 52 12.87 38.15 31.86
CA PHE A 52 13.25 37.72 33.21
C PHE A 52 13.60 36.24 33.26
N HIS A 53 12.74 35.38 32.70
CA HIS A 53 12.96 33.94 32.70
C HIS A 53 14.26 33.58 31.99
N PHE A 54 14.47 34.10 30.78
CA PHE A 54 15.68 33.82 30.01
C PHE A 54 16.93 34.31 30.73
N SER A 55 16.93 35.56 31.21
CA SER A 55 18.09 36.13 31.88
C SER A 55 18.42 35.47 33.21
N LYS A 56 17.45 34.85 33.89
CA LYS A 56 17.67 34.17 35.17
C LYS A 56 18.03 32.69 35.00
N HIS A 57 17.37 32.01 34.05
CA HIS A 57 17.43 30.56 33.89
C HIS A 57 17.82 30.17 32.46
N GLY A 58 17.07 30.66 31.47
CA GLY A 58 17.16 30.17 30.09
C GLY A 58 18.53 30.30 29.44
N ASP A 59 19.24 31.42 29.65
CA ASP A 59 20.57 31.62 29.07
C ASP A 59 21.57 30.59 29.65
N GLY A 60 21.56 30.33 30.96
CA GLY A 60 22.41 29.29 31.56
C GLY A 60 22.05 27.85 31.15
N GLU A 61 20.78 27.60 30.82
CA GLU A 61 20.28 26.32 30.30
C GLU A 61 20.59 26.11 28.82
N GLY A 62 21.19 27.09 28.14
CA GLY A 62 21.43 27.05 26.70
C GLY A 62 20.14 27.13 25.89
N ARG A 63 19.08 27.76 26.42
CA ARG A 63 17.87 28.09 25.66
C ARG A 63 18.21 29.13 24.60
N LEU A 64 17.42 29.13 23.52
CA LEU A 64 17.59 30.03 22.38
C LEU A 64 16.93 31.38 22.70
N PRO A 65 17.65 32.51 22.69
CA PRO A 65 17.10 33.82 23.01
C PRO A 65 16.21 34.41 21.92
N GLY A 66 16.43 34.00 20.66
CA GLY A 66 15.80 34.56 19.48
C GLY A 66 16.46 34.03 18.21
N PRO A 67 15.91 34.35 17.02
CA PRO A 67 16.30 33.76 15.74
C PRO A 67 17.77 34.01 15.34
N GLN A 68 18.42 35.01 15.94
CA GLN A 68 19.73 35.51 15.54
C GLN A 68 20.89 34.93 16.36
N PHE A 69 20.64 34.09 17.37
CA PHE A 69 21.71 33.57 18.23
C PHE A 69 21.42 32.15 18.74
N ASP A 70 22.31 31.22 18.40
CA ASP A 70 22.31 29.85 18.90
C ASP A 70 23.23 29.71 20.11
N SER A 71 22.62 29.64 21.29
CA SER A 71 23.32 29.50 22.57
C SER A 71 24.17 28.23 22.67
N ARG A 72 23.77 27.12 22.02
CA ARG A 72 24.49 25.84 22.08
C ARG A 72 25.67 25.85 21.14
N ALA A 73 25.46 26.24 19.88
CA ALA A 73 26.53 26.34 18.90
C ALA A 73 27.63 27.32 19.36
N TYR A 74 27.25 28.41 20.02
CA TYR A 74 28.22 29.34 20.60
C TYR A 74 29.05 28.70 21.72
N ALA A 75 28.40 27.97 22.64
CA ALA A 75 29.08 27.30 23.74
C ALA A 75 30.01 26.16 23.27
N GLU A 76 29.61 25.42 22.23
CA GLU A 76 30.44 24.37 21.61
C GLU A 76 31.66 24.94 20.90
N SER A 77 31.47 26.04 20.15
CA SER A 77 32.56 26.73 19.46
C SER A 77 33.54 27.39 20.43
N TRP A 78 33.04 27.81 21.60
CA TRP A 78 33.80 28.58 22.58
C TRP A 78 33.61 28.06 24.02
N PRO A 79 34.28 26.94 24.37
CA PRO A 79 34.15 26.33 25.69
C PRO A 79 34.55 27.23 26.87
N ASP A 80 35.25 28.34 26.61
CA ASP A 80 35.58 29.35 27.62
C ASP A 80 34.34 30.09 28.15
N SER A 81 33.22 30.07 27.42
CA SER A 81 31.94 30.58 27.91
C SER A 81 31.47 29.86 29.17
N ALA A 82 31.57 28.53 29.21
CA ALA A 82 31.15 27.72 30.36
C ALA A 82 32.03 27.97 31.60
N GLN A 83 33.33 28.26 31.39
CA GLN A 83 34.28 28.56 32.47
C GLN A 83 34.08 29.94 33.08
N SER A 84 33.41 30.85 32.37
CA SER A 84 33.15 32.23 32.82
C SER A 84 32.03 32.35 33.87
N GLY A 85 31.21 31.31 34.03
CA GLY A 85 30.00 31.34 34.87
C GLY A 85 28.85 32.18 34.29
N MET A 86 29.03 32.78 33.11
CA MET A 86 27.99 33.50 32.36
C MET A 86 27.22 32.54 31.45
N GLY A 87 25.96 32.85 31.13
CA GLY A 87 25.27 32.15 30.05
C GLY A 87 25.85 32.49 28.67
N PRO A 88 25.62 31.67 27.63
CA PRO A 88 26.21 31.85 26.30
C PRO A 88 25.93 33.21 25.67
N LEU A 89 24.70 33.74 25.74
CA LEU A 89 24.38 35.04 25.17
C LEU A 89 25.00 36.18 25.99
N GLU A 90 24.99 36.09 27.32
CA GLU A 90 25.69 37.07 28.15
C GLU A 90 27.20 37.09 27.86
N HIS A 91 27.83 35.92 27.76
CA HIS A 91 29.25 35.81 27.43
C HIS A 91 29.56 36.39 26.05
N PHE A 92 28.71 36.14 25.05
CA PHE A 92 28.84 36.73 23.73
C PHE A 92 28.77 38.26 23.77
N LEU A 93 27.76 38.83 24.42
CA LEU A 93 27.56 40.28 24.51
C LEU A 93 28.69 40.99 25.28
N ARG A 94 29.26 40.34 26.31
CA ARG A 94 30.33 40.95 27.13
C ARG A 94 31.74 40.74 26.57
N ILE A 95 32.01 39.57 26.00
CA ILE A 95 33.37 39.12 25.64
C ILE A 95 33.46 38.71 24.17
N GLY A 96 32.47 37.98 23.66
CA GLY A 96 32.50 37.46 22.28
C GLY A 96 32.57 38.56 21.22
N GLN A 97 31.71 39.58 21.34
CA GLN A 97 31.67 40.71 20.39
C GLN A 97 32.98 41.50 20.37
N THR A 98 33.57 41.78 21.53
CA THR A 98 34.83 42.55 21.62
C THR A 98 36.03 41.77 21.09
N ARG A 99 35.95 40.43 21.08
CA ARG A 99 36.95 39.53 20.49
C ARG A 99 36.67 39.18 19.02
N GLY A 100 35.68 39.81 18.39
CA GLY A 100 35.33 39.56 16.99
C GLY A 100 34.75 38.17 16.71
N ARG A 101 34.16 37.51 17.72
CA ARG A 101 33.50 36.21 17.52
C ARG A 101 32.20 36.43 16.74
N PRO A 102 31.88 35.57 15.76
CA PRO A 102 30.58 35.64 15.09
C PRO A 102 29.46 35.20 16.04
N ALA A 103 28.29 35.81 15.91
CA ALA A 103 27.05 35.26 16.46
C ALA A 103 26.65 34.05 15.61
N PRO A 104 26.63 32.82 16.15
CA PRO A 104 26.15 31.68 15.39
C PRO A 104 24.62 31.84 15.23
N PRO A 105 24.09 31.90 14.00
CA PRO A 105 22.65 31.94 13.80
C PRO A 105 22.04 30.57 14.10
N ILE A 106 20.75 30.55 14.43
CA ILE A 106 20.00 29.30 14.54
C ILE A 106 19.94 28.62 13.16
N PRO A 107 20.03 27.29 13.07
CA PRO A 107 19.87 26.56 11.82
C PRO A 107 18.57 26.91 11.08
N ALA A 108 18.62 26.98 9.75
CA ALA A 108 17.46 27.33 8.93
C ALA A 108 16.25 26.39 9.16
N GLU A 109 16.50 25.11 9.45
CA GLU A 109 15.46 24.13 9.77
C GLU A 109 14.71 24.47 11.07
N GLU A 110 15.41 24.94 12.10
CA GLU A 110 14.80 25.31 13.36
C GLU A 110 14.04 26.64 13.25
N LEU A 111 14.54 27.59 12.44
CA LEU A 111 13.79 28.79 12.06
C LEU A 111 12.52 28.46 11.28
N HIS A 112 12.60 27.49 10.36
CA HIS A 112 11.47 27.02 9.57
C HIS A 112 10.42 26.32 10.44
N ARG A 113 10.84 25.36 11.28
CA ARG A 113 10.01 24.72 12.30
C ARG A 113 9.32 25.76 13.17
N ALA A 114 10.05 26.81 13.55
CA ALA A 114 9.51 27.86 14.39
C ALA A 114 8.43 28.70 13.72
N ARG A 115 8.69 29.10 12.49
CA ARG A 115 7.71 29.82 11.67
C ARG A 115 6.46 28.97 11.45
N LEU A 116 6.63 27.70 11.07
CA LEU A 116 5.51 26.78 10.82
C LEU A 116 4.64 26.62 12.08
N GLY A 117 5.25 26.38 13.24
CA GLY A 117 4.50 26.23 14.49
C GLY A 117 3.76 27.50 14.90
N LYS A 118 4.34 28.69 14.68
CA LYS A 118 3.66 29.97 14.94
C LYS A 118 2.42 30.14 14.06
N GLU A 119 2.56 29.93 12.77
CA GLU A 119 1.45 30.06 11.83
C GLU A 119 0.37 28.99 12.07
N LEU A 120 0.78 27.77 12.43
CA LEU A 120 -0.15 26.67 12.73
C LEU A 120 -1.01 26.99 13.96
N LEU A 121 -0.41 27.46 15.05
CA LEU A 121 -1.17 27.90 16.24
C LEU A 121 -2.08 29.10 15.91
N ALA A 122 -1.57 30.09 15.19
CA ALA A 122 -2.33 31.28 14.81
C ALA A 122 -3.50 30.96 13.86
N SER A 123 -3.40 29.88 13.08
CA SER A 123 -4.47 29.43 12.19
C SER A 123 -5.62 28.74 12.92
N GLY A 124 -5.38 28.19 14.11
CA GLY A 124 -6.34 27.35 14.83
C GLY A 124 -6.58 25.97 14.22
N LEU A 125 -5.79 25.58 13.21
CA LEU A 125 -5.96 24.30 12.50
C LEU A 125 -5.45 23.07 13.28
N PHE A 126 -4.64 23.27 14.33
CA PHE A 126 -4.14 22.17 15.16
C PHE A 126 -5.01 21.95 16.39
N GLU A 127 -5.59 20.76 16.52
CA GLU A 127 -6.46 20.36 17.63
C GLU A 127 -5.76 19.27 18.47
N ALA A 128 -5.03 19.67 19.52
CA ALA A 128 -4.16 18.74 20.28
C ALA A 128 -4.90 17.51 20.86
N GLU A 129 -6.05 17.72 21.50
CA GLU A 129 -6.86 16.63 22.08
C GLU A 129 -7.40 15.68 20.99
N TRP A 130 -7.87 16.25 19.88
CA TRP A 130 -8.36 15.47 18.75
C TRP A 130 -7.23 14.69 18.10
N TYR A 131 -6.08 15.33 17.85
CA TYR A 131 -4.91 14.71 17.23
C TYR A 131 -4.42 13.51 18.05
N ARG A 132 -4.34 13.65 19.39
CA ARG A 132 -4.00 12.54 20.29
C ARG A 132 -5.02 11.41 20.23
N ALA A 133 -6.31 11.73 20.20
CA ALA A 133 -7.36 10.72 20.17
C ALA A 133 -7.46 9.99 18.81
N TYR A 134 -7.20 10.72 17.73
CA TYR A 134 -7.32 10.26 16.35
C TYR A 134 -6.17 9.35 15.93
N TYR A 135 -4.93 9.60 16.39
CA TYR A 135 -3.76 8.77 16.10
C TYR A 135 -3.46 7.77 17.24
N PRO A 136 -3.75 6.46 17.07
CA PRO A 136 -3.60 5.48 18.15
C PRO A 136 -2.18 5.36 18.70
N ASP A 137 -1.16 5.55 17.85
CA ASP A 137 0.26 5.53 18.21
C ASP A 137 0.66 6.62 19.20
N LEU A 138 -0.16 7.67 19.34
CA LEU A 138 0.11 8.81 20.22
C LEU A 138 -0.82 8.85 21.44
N ARG A 139 -1.84 7.98 21.50
CA ARG A 139 -2.89 8.02 22.52
C ARG A 139 -2.31 7.85 23.92
N ASP A 140 -1.48 6.82 24.09
CA ASP A 140 -0.87 6.44 25.38
C ASP A 140 0.60 6.89 25.52
N ALA A 141 1.11 7.61 24.51
CA ALA A 141 2.47 8.11 24.53
C ALA A 141 2.56 9.41 25.35
N GLU A 142 3.48 9.47 26.32
CA GLU A 142 3.81 10.68 27.10
C GLU A 142 4.65 11.67 26.28
N ILE A 143 4.15 12.06 25.11
CA ILE A 143 4.79 13.00 24.18
C ILE A 143 3.94 14.27 24.01
N ASP A 144 4.58 15.41 23.74
CA ASP A 144 3.87 16.60 23.28
C ASP A 144 3.46 16.41 21.82
N VAL A 145 2.16 16.36 21.57
CA VAL A 145 1.62 16.05 20.23
C VAL A 145 1.79 17.20 19.23
N PHE A 146 1.95 18.43 19.71
CA PHE A 146 2.21 19.58 18.85
C PHE A 146 3.65 19.55 18.35
N ASP A 147 4.61 19.30 19.24
CA ASP A 147 6.01 19.10 18.83
C ASP A 147 6.15 17.90 17.90
N HIS A 148 5.52 16.76 18.24
CA HIS A 148 5.48 15.61 17.35
C HIS A 148 4.94 15.97 15.96
N TYR A 149 3.88 16.77 15.88
CA TYR A 149 3.32 17.17 14.59
C TYR A 149 4.30 18.01 13.76
N LEU A 150 4.99 18.96 14.38
CA LEU A 150 5.96 19.79 13.67
C LEU A 150 7.17 19.00 13.20
N ASP A 151 7.64 18.05 14.00
CA ASP A 151 8.83 17.27 13.71
C ASP A 151 8.56 16.14 12.69
N TYR A 152 7.39 15.52 12.78
CA TYR A 152 7.03 14.34 12.00
C TYR A 152 5.69 14.49 11.30
N GLY A 153 4.63 14.86 12.03
CA GLY A 153 3.25 14.79 11.53
C GLY A 153 2.98 15.59 10.25
N ALA A 154 3.57 16.78 10.08
CA ALA A 154 3.45 17.58 8.87
C ALA A 154 4.07 16.87 7.66
N LYS A 155 5.28 16.29 7.82
CA LYS A 155 5.97 15.54 6.76
C LYS A 155 5.28 14.21 6.45
N GLU A 156 4.67 13.60 7.46
CA GLU A 156 3.84 12.40 7.33
C GLU A 156 2.43 12.69 6.79
N GLU A 157 2.13 13.95 6.46
CA GLU A 157 0.82 14.41 5.98
C GLU A 157 -0.35 14.00 6.89
N ARG A 158 -0.09 13.97 8.20
CA ARG A 158 -1.13 13.78 9.21
C ARG A 158 -2.06 15.00 9.22
N ARG A 159 -3.36 14.77 9.43
CA ARG A 159 -4.32 15.84 9.74
C ARG A 159 -3.91 16.55 11.04
N PRO A 160 -3.71 17.88 11.05
CA PRO A 160 -3.45 18.65 12.28
C PRO A 160 -4.71 18.80 13.15
N GLY A 161 -5.88 18.74 12.52
CA GLY A 161 -7.19 18.92 13.13
C GLY A 161 -8.29 18.60 12.13
N ARG A 162 -9.55 18.78 12.52
CA ARG A 162 -10.70 18.40 11.69
C ARG A 162 -10.83 19.26 10.42
N GLN A 163 -10.34 20.49 10.48
CA GLN A 163 -10.54 21.50 9.43
C GLN A 163 -9.59 21.41 8.24
N PHE A 164 -8.55 20.57 8.32
CA PHE A 164 -7.54 20.46 7.27
C PHE A 164 -7.28 19.00 6.91
N SER A 165 -7.64 18.62 5.68
CA SER A 165 -7.31 17.34 5.05
C SER A 165 -6.10 17.53 4.12
N PRO A 166 -4.90 17.06 4.52
CA PRO A 166 -3.73 17.12 3.65
C PRO A 166 -3.92 16.39 2.32
N LEU A 167 -4.65 15.27 2.32
CA LEU A 167 -4.95 14.50 1.11
C LEU A 167 -5.73 15.32 0.08
N LEU A 168 -6.87 15.90 0.48
CA LEU A 168 -7.70 16.72 -0.42
C LEU A 168 -6.96 17.98 -0.86
N TYR A 169 -6.22 18.59 0.08
CA TYR A 169 -5.41 19.76 -0.24
C TYR A 169 -4.36 19.44 -1.31
N ARG A 170 -3.66 18.30 -1.19
CA ARG A 170 -2.69 17.85 -2.18
C ARG A 170 -3.32 17.57 -3.53
N ILE A 171 -4.50 16.94 -3.56
CA ILE A 171 -5.22 16.67 -4.83
C ILE A 171 -5.56 17.97 -5.56
N GLU A 172 -5.96 19.02 -4.84
CA GLU A 172 -6.35 20.30 -5.43
C GLU A 172 -5.14 21.15 -5.84
N TYR A 173 -4.12 21.22 -4.98
CA TYR A 173 -3.03 22.20 -5.08
C TYR A 173 -1.66 21.59 -5.42
N ALA A 174 -1.58 20.31 -5.82
CA ALA A 174 -0.31 19.64 -6.14
C ALA A 174 0.59 20.42 -7.13
N ASN A 175 0.00 21.17 -8.07
CA ASN A 175 0.75 21.95 -9.07
C ASN A 175 1.39 23.22 -8.49
N GLU A 176 0.96 23.67 -7.32
CA GLU A 176 1.43 24.90 -6.67
C GLU A 176 2.48 24.62 -5.59
N MET A 177 2.64 23.35 -5.20
CA MET A 177 3.50 22.91 -4.10
C MET A 177 4.89 22.49 -4.57
N ALA A 178 5.91 22.75 -3.76
CA ALA A 178 7.24 22.16 -3.97
C ALA A 178 7.24 20.65 -3.60
N PRO A 179 8.15 19.84 -4.16
CA PRO A 179 8.15 18.38 -3.95
C PRO A 179 8.21 17.93 -2.49
N ASP A 180 9.02 18.60 -1.67
CA ASP A 180 9.24 18.28 -0.25
C ASP A 180 8.42 19.15 0.70
N GLU A 181 7.57 20.03 0.17
CA GLU A 181 6.73 20.91 0.96
C GLU A 181 5.49 20.14 1.43
N SER A 182 5.23 20.19 2.74
CA SER A 182 4.02 19.58 3.31
C SER A 182 2.77 20.40 2.96
N CYS A 183 1.60 19.76 2.91
CA CYS A 183 0.36 20.46 2.58
C CYS A 183 0.05 21.61 3.56
N ILE A 184 0.27 21.36 4.85
CA ILE A 184 0.03 22.36 5.90
C ILE A 184 1.00 23.53 5.79
N GLU A 185 2.26 23.27 5.46
CA GLU A 185 3.28 24.29 5.25
C GLU A 185 2.94 25.17 4.05
N HIS A 186 2.63 24.54 2.90
CA HIS A 186 2.20 25.29 1.72
C HIS A 186 1.02 26.20 2.04
N TYR A 187 -0.03 25.66 2.68
CA TYR A 187 -1.20 26.44 3.04
C TYR A 187 -0.84 27.63 3.95
N LEU A 188 -0.15 27.38 5.06
CA LEU A 188 0.13 28.41 6.06
C LEU A 188 1.06 29.50 5.54
N LEU A 189 2.07 29.13 4.74
CA LEU A 189 3.12 30.06 4.32
C LEU A 189 2.86 30.73 2.97
N LYS A 190 2.07 30.10 2.09
CA LYS A 190 1.82 30.58 0.71
C LYS A 190 0.33 30.59 0.36
N GLY A 191 -0.31 29.43 0.43
CA GLY A 191 -1.66 29.19 -0.08
C GLY A 191 -2.73 30.07 0.57
N ARG A 192 -2.68 30.29 1.89
CA ARG A 192 -3.66 31.11 2.61
C ARG A 192 -3.69 32.54 2.10
N ALA A 193 -2.52 33.13 1.84
CA ALA A 193 -2.41 34.47 1.26
C ALA A 193 -2.89 34.51 -0.21
N ALA A 194 -2.70 33.41 -0.94
CA ALA A 194 -3.18 33.23 -2.31
C ALA A 194 -4.68 32.86 -2.42
N GLY A 195 -5.39 32.72 -1.29
CA GLY A 195 -6.81 32.37 -1.29
C GLY A 195 -7.11 30.87 -1.47
N ALA A 196 -6.12 30.00 -1.23
CA ALA A 196 -6.33 28.55 -1.21
C ALA A 196 -7.39 28.16 -0.18
N LYS A 197 -8.23 27.18 -0.53
CA LYS A 197 -9.29 26.66 0.33
C LYS A 197 -8.72 25.60 1.27
N ILE A 198 -9.31 25.49 2.45
CA ILE A 198 -9.11 24.36 3.35
C ILE A 198 -10.24 23.36 3.19
N PHE A 199 -9.94 22.09 3.48
CA PHE A 199 -10.88 20.99 3.38
C PHE A 199 -11.09 20.38 4.76
N GLY A 200 -12.17 20.79 5.44
CA GLY A 200 -12.56 20.26 6.75
C GLY A 200 -13.47 19.03 6.70
N GLU A 201 -13.62 18.45 5.51
CA GLU A 201 -14.46 17.28 5.29
C GLU A 201 -13.91 16.06 6.07
N SER A 202 -14.82 15.23 6.55
CA SER A 202 -14.47 13.90 7.05
C SER A 202 -13.81 13.08 5.94
N ASP A 203 -13.00 12.07 6.30
CA ASP A 203 -12.39 11.20 5.30
C ASP A 203 -13.47 10.53 4.42
N TYR A 204 -14.64 10.22 4.97
CA TYR A 204 -15.72 9.62 4.20
C TYR A 204 -16.38 10.60 3.22
N ALA A 205 -16.60 11.85 3.61
CA ALA A 205 -17.12 12.87 2.69
C ALA A 205 -16.14 13.13 1.52
N ALA A 206 -14.84 13.20 1.82
CA ALA A 206 -13.77 13.28 0.83
C ALA A 206 -13.80 12.07 -0.13
N TRP A 207 -13.96 10.87 0.42
CA TRP A 207 -14.05 9.63 -0.34
C TRP A 207 -15.27 9.61 -1.28
N ILE A 208 -16.45 10.05 -0.80
CA ILE A 208 -17.65 10.18 -1.62
C ILE A 208 -17.42 11.15 -2.77
N ARG A 209 -16.90 12.36 -2.47
CA ARG A 209 -16.58 13.39 -3.49
C ARG A 209 -15.73 12.83 -4.61
N LEU A 210 -14.73 12.00 -4.28
CA LEU A 210 -13.76 11.49 -5.25
C LEU A 210 -14.21 10.23 -5.98
N PHE A 211 -15.02 9.36 -5.36
CA PHE A 211 -15.23 7.99 -5.87
C PHE A 211 -16.69 7.50 -5.92
N ASP A 212 -17.62 8.17 -5.25
CA ASP A 212 -19.03 7.72 -5.17
C ASP A 212 -20.01 8.76 -5.74
N THR A 213 -19.55 10.00 -5.96
CA THR A 213 -20.28 11.01 -6.74
C THR A 213 -20.16 10.70 -8.23
N LEU A 214 -21.31 10.48 -8.89
CA LEU A 214 -21.36 10.20 -10.33
C LEU A 214 -20.96 11.44 -11.15
N ALA A 215 -19.97 11.30 -12.02
CA ALA A 215 -19.67 12.32 -13.04
C ALA A 215 -20.66 12.25 -14.21
N ASP A 216 -20.68 13.27 -15.07
CA ASP A 216 -21.54 13.29 -16.26
C ASP A 216 -21.26 12.11 -17.21
N GLU A 217 -20.00 11.69 -17.32
CA GLU A 217 -19.60 10.50 -18.07
C GLU A 217 -20.21 9.22 -17.46
N ASP A 218 -20.22 9.09 -16.13
CA ASP A 218 -20.81 7.93 -15.44
C ASP A 218 -22.32 7.86 -15.72
N LEU A 219 -23.01 8.99 -15.62
CA LEU A 219 -24.43 9.09 -15.95
C LEU A 219 -24.71 8.71 -17.40
N ALA A 220 -23.86 9.15 -18.34
CA ALA A 220 -23.98 8.81 -19.75
C ALA A 220 -23.80 7.30 -19.98
N LEU A 221 -22.81 6.67 -19.34
CA LEU A 221 -22.56 5.23 -19.43
C LEU A 221 -23.73 4.41 -18.88
N ILE A 222 -24.24 4.76 -17.69
CA ILE A 222 -25.39 4.08 -17.07
C ILE A 222 -26.62 4.21 -17.96
N ARG A 223 -26.92 5.41 -18.46
CA ARG A 223 -28.08 5.65 -19.34
C ARG A 223 -27.98 4.88 -20.66
N ALA A 224 -26.78 4.82 -21.25
CA ALA A 224 -26.54 4.06 -22.48
C ALA A 224 -26.77 2.56 -22.26
N ASP A 225 -26.29 2.00 -21.15
CA ASP A 225 -26.49 0.59 -20.81
C ASP A 225 -27.96 0.28 -20.52
N CYS A 226 -28.66 1.14 -19.76
CA CYS A 226 -30.11 1.04 -19.57
C CYS A 226 -30.88 1.05 -20.89
N ALA A 227 -30.50 1.94 -21.82
CA ALA A 227 -31.15 2.08 -23.13
C ALA A 227 -30.87 0.93 -24.09
N SER A 228 -29.73 0.25 -23.95
CA SER A 228 -29.33 -0.88 -24.81
C SER A 228 -30.25 -2.11 -24.68
N GLY A 229 -31.03 -2.19 -23.60
CA GLY A 229 -31.93 -3.30 -23.31
C GLY A 229 -31.21 -4.52 -22.71
N GLY A 230 -31.99 -5.42 -22.10
CA GLY A 230 -31.49 -6.68 -21.55
C GLY A 230 -31.01 -6.64 -20.09
N LEU A 231 -31.22 -5.53 -19.37
CA LEU A 231 -31.22 -5.55 -17.90
C LEU A 231 -32.57 -6.14 -17.41
N PRO A 232 -32.57 -7.00 -16.38
CA PRO A 232 -33.80 -7.58 -15.86
C PRO A 232 -34.65 -6.51 -15.15
N ALA A 233 -35.97 -6.63 -15.28
CA ALA A 233 -36.91 -5.84 -14.49
C ALA A 233 -36.82 -6.22 -13.00
N ILE A 234 -36.98 -5.23 -12.12
CA ILE A 234 -36.95 -5.40 -10.66
C ILE A 234 -38.31 -4.99 -10.09
N ALA A 235 -38.93 -5.85 -9.29
CA ALA A 235 -40.08 -5.50 -8.46
C ALA A 235 -39.63 -5.14 -7.05
N VAL A 236 -39.92 -3.92 -6.59
CA VAL A 236 -39.52 -3.43 -5.27
C VAL A 236 -40.67 -3.63 -4.27
N PHE A 237 -40.38 -4.21 -3.11
CA PHE A 237 -41.29 -4.33 -1.97
C PHE A 237 -40.66 -3.62 -0.78
N HIS A 238 -41.24 -2.50 -0.38
CA HIS A 238 -40.70 -1.65 0.68
C HIS A 238 -41.65 -1.62 1.88
N VAL A 239 -41.20 -2.21 2.99
CA VAL A 239 -41.90 -2.22 4.28
C VAL A 239 -41.54 -0.94 5.05
N LEU A 240 -42.53 -0.09 5.30
CA LEU A 240 -42.38 1.21 5.95
C LEU A 240 -42.73 1.12 7.44
N ASP A 241 -41.75 1.42 8.30
CA ASP A 241 -41.94 1.61 9.74
C ASP A 241 -42.23 3.09 10.08
N ALA A 242 -42.35 3.41 11.36
CA ALA A 242 -42.70 4.77 11.80
C ALA A 242 -41.67 5.82 11.34
N GLN A 243 -40.38 5.46 11.41
CA GLN A 243 -39.31 6.36 10.97
C GLN A 243 -39.32 6.55 9.44
N ALA A 244 -39.66 5.52 8.68
CA ALA A 244 -39.85 5.62 7.24
C ALA A 244 -41.03 6.52 6.87
N CYS A 245 -42.11 6.51 7.65
CA CYS A 245 -43.24 7.42 7.47
C CYS A 245 -42.84 8.88 7.73
N ASP A 246 -42.02 9.13 8.75
CA ASP A 246 -41.46 10.47 9.02
C ASP A 246 -40.52 10.93 7.88
N ASP A 247 -39.82 9.98 7.25
CA ASP A 247 -38.84 10.23 6.18
C ASP A 247 -39.39 10.08 4.75
N ILE A 248 -40.71 10.09 4.58
CA ILE A 248 -41.35 9.67 3.33
C ILE A 248 -40.96 10.53 2.12
N GLU A 249 -40.79 11.84 2.29
CA GLU A 249 -40.42 12.77 1.22
C GLU A 249 -39.03 12.44 0.63
N ALA A 250 -38.08 12.06 1.49
CA ALA A 250 -36.75 11.66 1.07
C ALA A 250 -36.79 10.31 0.34
N ILE A 251 -37.59 9.36 0.82
CA ILE A 251 -37.81 8.06 0.15
C ILE A 251 -38.42 8.26 -1.24
N VAL A 252 -39.47 9.07 -1.38
CA VAL A 252 -40.11 9.38 -2.67
C VAL A 252 -39.12 10.06 -3.62
N THR A 253 -38.30 10.98 -3.12
CA THR A 253 -37.24 11.63 -3.91
C THR A 253 -36.21 10.61 -4.41
N ALA A 254 -35.76 9.69 -3.55
CA ALA A 254 -34.83 8.63 -3.91
C ALA A 254 -35.38 7.66 -4.98
N HIS A 255 -36.67 7.30 -4.89
CA HIS A 255 -37.34 6.48 -5.91
C HIS A 255 -37.49 7.21 -7.25
N ARG A 256 -37.84 8.51 -7.23
CA ARG A 256 -37.96 9.32 -8.45
C ARG A 256 -36.61 9.53 -9.15
N GLY A 257 -35.52 9.57 -8.38
CA GLY A 257 -34.16 9.75 -8.88
C GLY A 257 -33.50 8.52 -9.49
N GLN A 258 -34.16 7.36 -9.50
CA GLN A 258 -33.56 6.14 -10.05
C GLN A 258 -33.34 6.23 -11.57
N LEU A 259 -32.14 5.83 -12.01
CA LEU A 259 -31.74 5.83 -13.42
C LEU A 259 -32.30 4.63 -14.21
N LEU A 260 -32.59 3.52 -13.54
CA LEU A 260 -33.37 2.43 -14.11
C LEU A 260 -34.86 2.80 -14.03
N THR A 261 -35.59 2.60 -15.12
CA THR A 261 -37.03 2.96 -15.23
C THR A 261 -37.96 1.76 -15.35
N SER A 262 -37.41 0.55 -15.53
CA SER A 262 -38.15 -0.70 -15.64
C SER A 262 -38.40 -1.35 -14.27
N GLN A 263 -39.05 -0.64 -13.36
CA GLN A 263 -39.42 -1.12 -12.03
C GLN A 263 -40.90 -0.92 -11.73
N SER A 264 -41.41 -1.79 -10.86
CA SER A 264 -42.69 -1.62 -10.16
C SER A 264 -42.43 -1.57 -8.66
N THR A 265 -43.10 -0.69 -7.93
CA THR A 265 -42.88 -0.54 -6.47
C THR A 265 -44.16 -0.80 -5.69
N ALA A 266 -44.08 -1.66 -4.67
CA ALA A 266 -45.15 -1.90 -3.71
C ALA A 266 -44.70 -1.45 -2.31
N PHE A 267 -45.50 -0.61 -1.66
CA PHE A 267 -45.28 -0.17 -0.29
C PHE A 267 -46.22 -0.89 0.69
N VAL A 268 -45.68 -1.26 1.85
CA VAL A 268 -46.41 -1.98 2.91
C VAL A 268 -46.08 -1.35 4.25
N PHE A 269 -47.09 -1.00 5.05
CA PHE A 269 -46.85 -0.39 6.37
C PHE A 269 -46.63 -1.45 7.46
N THR A 270 -45.77 -1.20 8.45
CA THR A 270 -45.71 -2.03 9.67
C THR A 270 -47.06 -1.99 10.41
N ARG A 271 -47.32 -3.00 11.24
CA ARG A 271 -48.65 -3.19 11.85
C ARG A 271 -49.01 -2.13 12.89
N ASP A 272 -48.01 -1.49 13.47
CA ASP A 272 -48.07 -0.51 14.55
C ASP A 272 -48.31 0.94 14.08
N ILE A 273 -48.37 1.20 12.77
CA ILE A 273 -48.61 2.55 12.23
C ILE A 273 -50.09 2.91 12.25
N ASP A 274 -50.40 4.07 12.82
CA ASP A 274 -51.75 4.64 12.86
C ASP A 274 -52.33 4.92 11.48
N GLU A 275 -53.64 4.73 11.32
CA GLU A 275 -54.35 4.89 10.04
C GLU A 275 -54.24 6.32 9.48
N ALA A 276 -54.19 7.33 10.35
CA ALA A 276 -53.99 8.72 9.94
C ALA A 276 -52.62 8.94 9.27
N VAL A 277 -51.57 8.36 9.86
CA VAL A 277 -50.21 8.39 9.30
C VAL A 277 -50.17 7.61 7.98
N ARG A 278 -50.76 6.41 7.93
CA ARG A 278 -50.87 5.62 6.67
C ARG A 278 -51.53 6.41 5.55
N THR A 279 -52.61 7.13 5.85
CA THR A 279 -53.33 7.95 4.87
C THR A 279 -52.47 9.12 4.37
N GLN A 280 -51.81 9.84 5.28
CA GLN A 280 -50.92 10.96 4.94
C GLN A 280 -49.72 10.50 4.11
N THR A 281 -49.00 9.48 4.56
CA THR A 281 -47.86 8.88 3.86
C THR A 281 -48.29 8.31 2.51
N GLY A 282 -49.45 7.64 2.45
CA GLY A 282 -50.02 7.10 1.21
C GLY A 282 -50.30 8.18 0.15
N ALA A 283 -50.75 9.37 0.56
CA ALA A 283 -50.97 10.49 -0.36
C ALA A 283 -49.66 10.98 -1.00
N VAL A 284 -48.55 11.02 -0.25
CA VAL A 284 -47.22 11.39 -0.76
C VAL A 284 -46.69 10.30 -1.72
N LEU A 285 -46.85 9.03 -1.36
CA LEU A 285 -46.46 7.88 -2.18
C LEU A 285 -47.19 7.83 -3.52
N ALA A 286 -48.46 8.23 -3.57
CA ALA A 286 -49.27 8.26 -4.80
C ALA A 286 -48.73 9.22 -5.87
N SER A 287 -47.76 10.10 -5.52
CA SER A 287 -47.04 10.93 -6.48
C SER A 287 -45.99 10.17 -7.32
N LEU A 288 -45.67 8.92 -6.96
CA LEU A 288 -44.78 8.05 -7.72
C LEU A 288 -45.53 7.33 -8.86
N PRO A 289 -44.94 7.22 -10.05
CA PRO A 289 -45.50 6.39 -11.12
C PRO A 289 -45.37 4.89 -10.79
N ASN A 290 -46.31 4.08 -11.27
CA ASN A 290 -46.29 2.61 -11.15
C ASN A 290 -46.12 2.08 -9.71
N VAL A 291 -46.77 2.76 -8.76
CA VAL A 291 -46.76 2.39 -7.34
C VAL A 291 -48.03 1.65 -6.93
N LEU A 292 -47.89 0.67 -6.04
CA LEU A 292 -48.99 0.03 -5.34
C LEU A 292 -48.83 0.23 -3.83
N ILE A 293 -49.87 0.70 -3.16
CA ILE A 293 -49.90 0.83 -1.70
C ILE A 293 -50.80 -0.28 -1.17
N LEU A 294 -50.24 -1.21 -0.39
CA LEU A 294 -50.98 -2.36 0.13
C LEU A 294 -51.62 -2.03 1.47
N SER A 295 -52.94 -2.25 1.57
CA SER A 295 -53.73 -2.10 2.80
C SER A 295 -53.92 -3.42 3.54
N ASP A 296 -54.11 -3.35 4.86
CA ASP A 296 -54.36 -4.53 5.69
C ASP A 296 -55.75 -5.12 5.42
N SER A 297 -55.80 -6.31 4.83
CA SER A 297 -57.03 -7.09 4.67
C SER A 297 -57.06 -8.28 5.63
N GLY A 298 -56.96 -8.04 6.94
CA GLY A 298 -57.35 -8.96 8.04
C GLY A 298 -56.77 -10.39 8.11
N GLY A 299 -56.03 -10.88 7.11
CA GLY A 299 -55.68 -12.29 6.93
C GLY A 299 -54.30 -12.53 6.29
N GLY A 300 -53.40 -11.54 6.32
CA GLY A 300 -52.07 -11.59 5.70
C GLY A 300 -51.93 -10.62 4.52
N ALA A 301 -50.71 -10.26 4.16
CA ALA A 301 -50.47 -9.40 3.00
C ALA A 301 -50.73 -10.19 1.70
N SER A 302 -51.84 -9.92 1.03
CA SER A 302 -52.04 -10.37 -0.36
C SER A 302 -51.12 -9.55 -1.27
N LEU A 303 -49.97 -10.09 -1.62
CA LEU A 303 -48.98 -9.42 -2.46
C LEU A 303 -49.38 -9.57 -3.94
N PRO A 304 -49.25 -8.52 -4.77
CA PRO A 304 -49.56 -8.61 -6.19
C PRO A 304 -48.66 -9.65 -6.87
N PRO A 305 -49.17 -10.42 -7.84
CA PRO A 305 -48.31 -11.25 -8.68
C PRO A 305 -47.35 -10.35 -9.47
N THR A 306 -46.06 -10.68 -9.42
CA THR A 306 -45.02 -9.97 -10.19
C THR A 306 -44.49 -10.86 -11.31
N THR A 307 -44.27 -10.25 -12.48
CA THR A 307 -43.59 -10.89 -13.63
C THR A 307 -42.10 -10.56 -13.69
N ALA A 308 -41.60 -9.74 -12.76
CA ALA A 308 -40.18 -9.42 -12.67
C ALA A 308 -39.35 -10.65 -12.28
N ALA A 309 -38.20 -10.82 -12.93
CA ALA A 309 -37.29 -11.93 -12.62
C ALA A 309 -36.63 -11.78 -11.23
N TYR A 310 -36.56 -10.56 -10.72
CA TYR A 310 -35.96 -10.21 -9.44
C TYR A 310 -36.88 -9.33 -8.59
N ILE A 311 -36.76 -9.51 -7.28
CA ILE A 311 -37.53 -8.83 -6.25
C ILE A 311 -36.54 -8.13 -5.32
N LEU A 312 -36.67 -6.82 -5.14
CA LEU A 312 -35.91 -6.06 -4.15
C LEU A 312 -36.75 -5.89 -2.88
N ILE A 313 -36.29 -6.46 -1.77
CA ILE A 313 -36.95 -6.42 -0.46
C ILE A 313 -36.27 -5.33 0.37
N MET A 314 -37.05 -4.36 0.84
CA MET A 314 -36.60 -3.20 1.60
C MET A 314 -37.39 -3.04 2.90
N HIS A 315 -36.74 -2.58 3.97
CA HIS A 315 -37.39 -2.26 5.24
C HIS A 315 -36.92 -0.92 5.81
N GLY A 316 -37.82 -0.16 6.41
CA GLY A 316 -37.52 1.07 7.15
C GLY A 316 -37.19 2.25 6.23
N ALA A 317 -36.48 3.24 6.74
CA ALA A 317 -36.20 4.48 6.01
C ALA A 317 -35.06 4.37 4.98
N VAL A 318 -35.05 3.33 4.14
CA VAL A 318 -34.01 3.14 3.11
C VAL A 318 -34.13 4.21 2.03
N ARG A 319 -33.07 5.00 1.85
CA ARG A 319 -32.91 5.97 0.75
C ARG A 319 -31.95 5.39 -0.30
N LEU A 320 -32.46 5.05 -1.49
CA LEU A 320 -31.66 4.51 -2.59
C LEU A 320 -30.82 5.61 -3.26
N ALA A 321 -29.55 5.31 -3.57
CA ALA A 321 -28.73 6.14 -4.44
C ALA A 321 -29.29 6.11 -5.89
N PRO A 322 -29.08 7.15 -6.72
CA PRO A 322 -29.68 7.23 -8.07
C PRO A 322 -29.39 6.04 -9.00
N HIS A 323 -28.27 5.36 -8.78
CA HIS A 323 -27.82 4.23 -9.58
C HIS A 323 -28.06 2.86 -8.89
N ALA A 324 -28.75 2.81 -7.74
CA ALA A 324 -28.89 1.59 -6.94
C ALA A 324 -29.59 0.46 -7.68
N LEU A 325 -30.76 0.73 -8.28
CA LEU A 325 -31.50 -0.28 -9.06
C LEU A 325 -30.71 -0.74 -10.29
N TYR A 326 -29.96 0.17 -10.92
CA TYR A 326 -29.07 -0.18 -12.03
C TYR A 326 -27.98 -1.16 -11.57
N VAL A 327 -27.31 -0.90 -10.45
CA VAL A 327 -26.26 -1.78 -9.92
C VAL A 327 -26.80 -3.18 -9.60
N PHE A 328 -27.98 -3.26 -8.97
CA PHE A 328 -28.65 -4.55 -8.73
C PHE A 328 -29.03 -5.26 -10.02
N ALA A 329 -29.61 -4.55 -11.00
CA ALA A 329 -29.99 -5.14 -12.29
C ALA A 329 -28.76 -5.61 -13.08
N ARG A 330 -27.65 -4.87 -12.99
CA ARG A 330 -26.39 -5.21 -13.63
C ARG A 330 -25.78 -6.47 -13.01
N ALA A 331 -25.74 -6.57 -11.69
CA ALA A 331 -25.33 -7.80 -11.00
C ALA A 331 -26.25 -8.99 -11.35
N ALA A 332 -27.56 -8.76 -11.41
CA ALA A 332 -28.54 -9.77 -11.83
C ALA A 332 -28.28 -10.30 -13.25
N LYS A 333 -27.82 -9.44 -14.16
CA LYS A 333 -27.44 -9.80 -15.54
C LYS A 333 -26.10 -10.52 -15.60
N ASP A 334 -25.07 -9.96 -14.96
CA ASP A 334 -23.68 -10.38 -15.11
C ASP A 334 -23.32 -11.60 -14.25
N GLU A 335 -23.90 -11.73 -13.06
CA GLU A 335 -23.54 -12.77 -12.08
C GLU A 335 -24.70 -13.75 -11.84
N SER A 336 -25.93 -13.38 -12.22
CA SER A 336 -27.12 -14.20 -12.01
C SER A 336 -27.27 -14.72 -10.56
N PRO A 337 -27.08 -13.89 -9.52
CA PRO A 337 -27.22 -14.33 -8.15
C PRO A 337 -28.64 -14.81 -7.83
N GLU A 338 -28.75 -15.65 -6.81
CA GLU A 338 -30.01 -15.97 -6.15
C GLU A 338 -30.42 -14.88 -5.18
N PHE A 339 -29.45 -14.29 -4.48
CA PHE A 339 -29.64 -13.12 -3.63
C PHE A 339 -28.48 -12.15 -3.80
N ALA A 340 -28.72 -10.85 -3.62
CA ALA A 340 -27.65 -9.87 -3.54
C ALA A 340 -27.93 -8.84 -2.44
N TYR A 341 -26.89 -8.42 -1.74
CA TYR A 341 -26.94 -7.31 -0.78
C TYR A 341 -25.79 -6.35 -1.05
N SER A 342 -25.92 -5.10 -0.62
CA SER A 342 -24.89 -4.09 -0.85
C SER A 342 -24.30 -3.52 0.43
N ASP A 343 -23.18 -2.82 0.32
CA ASP A 343 -22.75 -1.87 1.34
C ASP A 343 -23.77 -0.73 1.48
N HIS A 344 -23.70 0.00 2.59
CA HIS A 344 -24.52 1.17 2.85
C HIS A 344 -23.85 2.10 3.85
N ASP A 345 -24.45 3.24 4.10
CA ASP A 345 -24.02 4.18 5.14
C ASP A 345 -25.21 4.83 5.84
N LEU A 346 -24.90 5.72 6.76
CA LEU A 346 -25.88 6.58 7.42
C LEU A 346 -25.93 7.94 6.74
N ILE A 347 -27.08 8.61 6.83
CA ILE A 347 -27.28 9.96 6.29
C ILE A 347 -27.95 10.86 7.32
N SER A 348 -27.45 12.08 7.47
CA SER A 348 -28.04 13.11 8.33
C SER A 348 -29.28 13.74 7.69
N ASP A 349 -30.03 14.49 8.48
CA ASP A 349 -31.17 15.28 7.99
C ASP A 349 -30.75 16.37 6.99
N GLN A 350 -29.48 16.78 7.03
CA GLN A 350 -28.89 17.73 6.07
C GLN A 350 -28.42 17.06 4.76
N GLY A 351 -28.56 15.74 4.65
CA GLY A 351 -28.13 14.96 3.49
C GLY A 351 -26.65 14.58 3.50
N GLU A 352 -25.95 14.76 4.62
CA GLU A 352 -24.54 14.39 4.76
C GLU A 352 -24.42 12.90 5.10
N ARG A 353 -23.66 12.16 4.29
CA ARG A 353 -23.42 10.73 4.48
C ARG A 353 -22.25 10.50 5.44
N ALA A 354 -22.40 9.54 6.35
CA ALA A 354 -21.46 9.22 7.42
C ALA A 354 -21.51 7.72 7.77
N GLU A 355 -20.52 7.24 8.53
CA GLU A 355 -20.48 5.88 9.08
C GLU A 355 -20.75 4.74 8.06
N PRO A 356 -19.87 4.56 7.06
CA PRO A 356 -20.02 3.47 6.12
C PRO A 356 -20.05 2.11 6.82
N ARG A 357 -20.91 1.24 6.32
CA ARG A 357 -21.06 -0.17 6.72
C ARG A 357 -20.61 -1.03 5.56
N PHE A 358 -19.29 -1.19 5.46
CA PHE A 358 -18.67 -2.08 4.49
C PHE A 358 -18.72 -3.53 4.96
N LYS A 359 -19.29 -4.40 4.13
CA LYS A 359 -19.60 -5.78 4.47
C LYS A 359 -18.61 -6.72 3.77
N PRO A 360 -18.39 -7.93 4.30
CA PRO A 360 -17.67 -8.98 3.59
C PRO A 360 -18.53 -9.58 2.48
N VAL A 361 -17.96 -10.47 1.66
CA VAL A 361 -18.74 -11.43 0.88
C VAL A 361 -19.62 -12.29 1.80
N PHE A 362 -20.57 -13.02 1.21
CA PHE A 362 -21.55 -13.76 2.00
C PHE A 362 -20.90 -14.72 3.00
N SER A 363 -21.23 -14.50 4.27
CA SER A 363 -20.64 -15.13 5.46
C SER A 363 -21.79 -15.76 6.25
N PRO A 364 -22.19 -17.00 5.92
CA PRO A 364 -23.28 -17.69 6.59
C PRO A 364 -23.14 -17.74 8.11
N GLN A 365 -21.93 -17.98 8.63
CA GLN A 365 -21.70 -18.00 10.07
C GLN A 365 -21.91 -16.62 10.68
N TYR A 366 -21.43 -15.55 10.03
CA TYR A 366 -21.68 -14.21 10.53
C TYR A 366 -23.18 -13.88 10.51
N LEU A 367 -23.91 -14.29 9.48
CA LEU A 367 -25.36 -14.10 9.39
C LEU A 367 -26.13 -14.85 10.51
N LYS A 368 -25.67 -16.06 10.88
CA LYS A 368 -26.21 -16.85 12.00
C LYS A 368 -25.98 -16.18 13.36
N GLU A 369 -24.97 -15.33 13.51
CA GLU A 369 -24.70 -14.59 14.74
C GLU A 369 -25.34 -13.19 14.73
N ARG A 370 -25.32 -12.51 13.57
CA ARG A 370 -25.78 -11.13 13.40
C ARG A 370 -26.34 -10.88 12.00
N PHE A 371 -27.48 -10.19 11.93
CA PHE A 371 -28.07 -9.76 10.66
C PHE A 371 -27.28 -8.60 10.02
N TYR A 372 -26.18 -8.92 9.33
CA TYR A 372 -25.24 -7.92 8.80
C TYR A 372 -25.54 -7.48 7.36
N THR A 373 -26.34 -8.23 6.60
CA THR A 373 -26.66 -7.92 5.19
C THR A 373 -27.43 -6.61 5.04
N GLY A 374 -28.11 -6.17 6.08
CA GLY A 374 -28.89 -4.94 6.11
C GLY A 374 -30.30 -5.09 5.53
N PRO A 375 -31.10 -4.02 5.56
CA PRO A 375 -32.53 -4.08 5.27
C PRO A 375 -32.87 -4.00 3.77
N CYS A 376 -31.89 -4.07 2.87
CA CYS A 376 -32.08 -3.95 1.42
C CYS A 376 -31.42 -5.14 0.71
N VAL A 377 -32.24 -6.08 0.24
CA VAL A 377 -31.79 -7.36 -0.34
C VAL A 377 -32.53 -7.66 -1.63
N LEU A 378 -31.79 -7.90 -2.71
CA LEU A 378 -32.31 -8.41 -3.97
C LEU A 378 -32.44 -9.94 -3.88
N ALA A 379 -33.54 -10.48 -4.39
CA ALA A 379 -33.80 -11.91 -4.46
C ALA A 379 -34.30 -12.31 -5.84
N ARG A 380 -33.82 -13.44 -6.36
CA ARG A 380 -34.36 -14.04 -7.59
C ARG A 380 -35.77 -14.56 -7.30
N GLN A 381 -36.72 -14.23 -8.16
CA GLN A 381 -38.13 -14.59 -7.97
C GLN A 381 -38.34 -16.10 -7.82
N SER A 382 -37.55 -16.93 -8.51
CA SER A 382 -37.64 -18.38 -8.41
C SER A 382 -37.19 -18.97 -7.07
N ARG A 383 -36.50 -18.19 -6.23
CA ARG A 383 -36.05 -18.58 -4.89
C ARG A 383 -36.96 -18.04 -3.78
N VAL A 384 -37.68 -16.95 -4.05
CA VAL A 384 -38.65 -16.38 -3.12
C VAL A 384 -40.05 -16.46 -3.74
N THR A 385 -40.72 -17.60 -3.49
CA THR A 385 -42.11 -17.79 -3.92
C THR A 385 -43.04 -16.73 -3.31
N PRO A 386 -44.22 -16.47 -3.89
CA PRO A 386 -45.17 -15.52 -3.30
C PRO A 386 -45.50 -15.81 -1.83
N ALA A 387 -45.59 -17.08 -1.44
CA ALA A 387 -45.81 -17.49 -0.06
C ALA A 387 -44.62 -17.14 0.86
N LYS A 388 -43.38 -17.43 0.43
CA LYS A 388 -42.18 -17.06 1.21
C LYS A 388 -41.99 -15.54 1.27
N LEU A 389 -42.32 -14.81 0.19
CA LEU A 389 -42.30 -13.35 0.20
C LEU A 389 -43.30 -12.79 1.22
N ALA A 390 -44.52 -13.33 1.27
CA ALA A 390 -45.52 -12.93 2.25
C ALA A 390 -45.06 -13.20 3.69
N GLU A 391 -44.39 -14.33 3.93
CA GLU A 391 -43.78 -14.65 5.22
C GLU A 391 -42.68 -13.65 5.60
N ILE A 392 -41.76 -13.35 4.68
CA ILE A 392 -40.68 -12.36 4.88
C ILE A 392 -41.27 -10.99 5.19
N VAL A 393 -42.24 -10.53 4.40
CA VAL A 393 -42.90 -9.23 4.61
C VAL A 393 -43.62 -9.20 5.95
N ASP A 394 -44.33 -10.27 6.33
CA ASP A 394 -45.02 -10.32 7.62
C ASP A 394 -44.06 -10.28 8.82
N ASP A 395 -42.87 -10.88 8.66
CA ASP A 395 -41.83 -10.86 9.68
C ASP A 395 -41.18 -9.47 9.81
N LEU A 396 -40.84 -8.85 8.68
CA LEU A 396 -40.33 -7.48 8.61
C LEU A 396 -41.33 -6.48 9.19
N ARG A 397 -42.63 -6.68 8.98
CA ARG A 397 -43.70 -5.85 9.57
C ARG A 397 -43.75 -5.90 11.11
N LYS A 398 -43.05 -6.84 11.74
CA LYS A 398 -42.87 -6.97 13.19
C LYS A 398 -41.48 -6.47 13.66
N GLY A 399 -40.69 -5.88 12.76
CA GLY A 399 -39.32 -5.44 13.05
C GLY A 399 -38.31 -6.59 13.18
N ARG A 400 -38.59 -7.74 12.56
CA ARG A 400 -37.75 -8.95 12.62
C ARG A 400 -37.25 -9.36 11.23
N ALA A 401 -36.08 -9.98 11.17
CA ALA A 401 -35.46 -10.46 9.93
C ALA A 401 -35.22 -11.98 9.92
N ASP A 402 -35.96 -12.75 10.73
CA ASP A 402 -35.78 -14.20 10.86
C ASP A 402 -36.08 -14.92 9.54
N ALA A 403 -37.24 -14.65 8.93
CA ALA A 403 -37.66 -15.29 7.69
C ALA A 403 -36.77 -14.91 6.48
N LEU A 404 -36.26 -13.68 6.46
CA LEU A 404 -35.31 -13.22 5.44
C LEU A 404 -33.94 -13.88 5.63
N THR A 405 -33.49 -14.02 6.88
CA THR A 405 -32.24 -14.71 7.20
C THR A 405 -32.30 -16.17 6.78
N GLU A 406 -33.40 -16.88 7.06
CA GLU A 406 -33.59 -18.25 6.60
C GLU A 406 -33.53 -18.38 5.08
N ALA A 407 -34.16 -17.45 4.36
CA ALA A 407 -34.11 -17.42 2.89
C ALA A 407 -32.67 -17.20 2.36
N LEU A 408 -31.89 -16.34 3.01
CA LEU A 408 -30.48 -16.08 2.68
C LEU A 408 -29.56 -17.26 3.00
N LEU A 409 -29.87 -18.06 4.03
CA LEU A 409 -29.09 -19.24 4.43
C LEU A 409 -29.44 -20.52 3.65
N ALA A 410 -30.56 -20.53 2.93
CA ALA A 410 -31.02 -21.68 2.15
C ALA A 410 -30.14 -22.04 0.92
N PRO A 411 -29.63 -21.08 0.12
CA PRO A 411 -28.80 -21.40 -1.04
C PRO A 411 -27.34 -21.69 -0.68
N GLU A 412 -26.58 -22.20 -1.65
CA GLU A 412 -25.12 -22.26 -1.54
C GLU A 412 -24.53 -20.85 -1.43
N ARG A 413 -23.48 -20.68 -0.61
CA ARG A 413 -22.91 -19.36 -0.33
C ARG A 413 -22.55 -18.54 -1.57
N ARG A 414 -22.06 -19.20 -2.62
CA ARG A 414 -21.59 -18.56 -3.86
C ARG A 414 -22.75 -18.00 -4.69
N ALA A 415 -23.98 -18.41 -4.43
CA ALA A 415 -25.18 -17.89 -5.08
C ALA A 415 -25.67 -16.57 -4.46
N VAL A 416 -25.07 -16.11 -3.35
CA VAL A 416 -25.37 -14.84 -2.69
C VAL A 416 -24.26 -13.83 -2.97
N ALA A 417 -24.56 -12.83 -3.79
CA ALA A 417 -23.60 -11.80 -4.18
C ALA A 417 -23.54 -10.65 -3.16
N HIS A 418 -22.32 -10.16 -2.92
CA HIS A 418 -22.08 -8.91 -2.21
C HIS A 418 -21.72 -7.83 -3.22
N LEU A 419 -22.41 -6.70 -3.16
CA LEU A 419 -22.16 -5.53 -3.98
C LEU A 419 -21.45 -4.48 -3.10
N PRO A 420 -20.12 -4.32 -3.20
CA PRO A 420 -19.33 -3.46 -2.31
C PRO A 420 -19.48 -1.96 -2.61
N TYR A 421 -20.69 -1.52 -2.94
CA TYR A 421 -21.04 -0.14 -3.28
C TYR A 421 -22.06 0.35 -2.25
N PRO A 422 -21.84 1.52 -1.61
CA PRO A 422 -22.81 2.10 -0.68
C PRO A 422 -23.98 2.73 -1.45
N ILE A 423 -24.81 1.88 -2.06
CA ILE A 423 -25.89 2.28 -2.98
C ILE A 423 -27.21 2.60 -2.27
N TYR A 424 -27.23 2.61 -0.94
CA TYR A 424 -28.33 3.15 -0.16
C TYR A 424 -27.81 3.70 1.16
N SER A 425 -28.62 4.57 1.77
CA SER A 425 -28.36 5.17 3.07
C SER A 425 -29.55 4.96 4.00
N LEU A 426 -29.27 4.94 5.31
CA LEU A 426 -30.27 4.95 6.37
C LEU A 426 -30.15 6.25 7.19
N PRO A 427 -31.24 6.86 7.67
CA PRO A 427 -31.15 7.99 8.59
C PRO A 427 -30.29 7.66 9.81
N ILE A 428 -29.54 8.64 10.30
CA ILE A 428 -28.82 8.49 11.58
C ILE A 428 -29.84 8.17 12.69
N GLY A 429 -29.56 7.12 13.48
CA GLY A 429 -30.49 6.61 14.48
C GLY A 429 -31.52 5.61 13.93
N ALA A 430 -31.39 5.16 12.68
CA ALA A 430 -32.20 4.08 12.13
C ALA A 430 -32.19 2.85 13.04
N ARG A 431 -33.37 2.26 13.27
CA ARG A 431 -33.50 1.05 14.08
C ARG A 431 -33.03 -0.17 13.30
N ASP A 432 -32.13 -0.94 13.90
CA ASP A 432 -31.73 -2.24 13.37
C ASP A 432 -32.88 -3.25 13.46
N LEU A 433 -33.01 -4.09 12.42
CA LEU A 433 -33.89 -5.24 12.46
C LEU A 433 -33.42 -6.23 13.53
N THR A 434 -34.36 -6.74 14.31
CA THR A 434 -34.07 -7.76 15.32
C THR A 434 -34.06 -9.16 14.71
N ARG A 435 -33.31 -10.06 15.32
CA ARG A 435 -33.24 -11.47 14.92
C ARG A 435 -33.14 -12.35 16.17
N ALA A 436 -33.85 -13.47 16.16
CA ALA A 436 -33.65 -14.52 17.15
C ALA A 436 -32.26 -15.14 16.95
N ARG A 437 -31.40 -15.05 17.97
CA ARG A 437 -30.08 -15.69 17.91
C ARG A 437 -30.26 -17.20 17.74
N SER A 438 -29.60 -17.76 16.73
CA SER A 438 -29.45 -19.21 16.62
C SER A 438 -28.42 -19.63 17.66
N PHE A 439 -28.84 -20.33 18.71
CA PHE A 439 -27.88 -20.90 19.65
C PHE A 439 -26.99 -21.92 18.93
N ALA A 440 -25.70 -21.93 19.24
CA ALA A 440 -24.81 -22.98 18.80
C ALA A 440 -25.42 -24.34 19.19
N PRO A 441 -25.49 -25.32 18.27
CA PRO A 441 -25.99 -26.64 18.60
C PRO A 441 -25.15 -27.19 19.77
N ARG A 442 -25.82 -27.60 20.86
CA ARG A 442 -25.17 -28.39 21.90
C ARG A 442 -24.81 -29.73 21.26
N PHE A 443 -23.52 -29.96 21.06
CA PHE A 443 -23.05 -31.20 20.45
C PHE A 443 -23.33 -32.38 21.39
N ASP A 444 -23.81 -33.47 20.81
CA ASP A 444 -23.93 -34.74 21.50
C ASP A 444 -22.52 -35.26 21.81
N PRO A 445 -22.14 -35.49 23.09
CA PRO A 445 -20.86 -36.08 23.46
C PRO A 445 -20.55 -37.39 22.72
N ALA A 446 -21.59 -38.14 22.30
CA ALA A 446 -21.44 -39.35 21.50
C ALA A 446 -20.87 -39.09 20.09
N LEU A 447 -21.12 -37.91 19.52
CA LEU A 447 -20.73 -37.52 18.16
C LEU A 447 -19.38 -36.75 18.11
N LEU A 448 -18.73 -36.54 19.25
CA LEU A 448 -17.42 -35.87 19.30
C LEU A 448 -16.35 -36.69 18.56
N PRO A 449 -15.59 -36.09 17.62
CA PRO A 449 -14.54 -36.78 16.88
C PRO A 449 -13.35 -37.15 17.76
N SER A 450 -12.49 -38.06 17.29
CA SER A 450 -11.16 -38.18 17.90
C SER A 450 -10.27 -37.01 17.47
N VAL A 451 -9.42 -36.52 18.37
CA VAL A 451 -8.59 -35.32 18.17
C VAL A 451 -7.13 -35.65 18.44
N SER A 452 -6.24 -35.23 17.53
CA SER A 452 -4.79 -35.22 17.76
C SER A 452 -4.28 -33.79 17.82
N ILE A 453 -3.66 -33.41 18.94
CA ILE A 453 -3.04 -32.09 19.15
C ILE A 453 -1.56 -32.21 18.84
N VAL A 454 -1.10 -31.55 17.79
CA VAL A 454 0.30 -31.52 17.35
C VAL A 454 0.99 -30.29 17.94
N ILE A 455 2.00 -30.50 18.77
CA ILE A 455 2.74 -29.45 19.48
C ILE A 455 4.21 -29.52 19.10
N LEU A 456 4.73 -28.44 18.49
CA LEU A 456 6.14 -28.32 18.13
C LEU A 456 6.95 -27.71 19.28
N THR A 457 8.14 -28.23 19.55
CA THR A 457 8.99 -27.72 20.63
C THR A 457 10.48 -27.89 20.36
N ARG A 458 11.29 -27.06 21.02
CA ARG A 458 12.74 -27.18 21.11
C ARG A 458 13.23 -26.50 22.38
N ASP A 459 13.80 -27.27 23.30
CA ASP A 459 14.20 -26.82 24.63
C ASP A 459 13.07 -26.05 25.36
N ARG A 460 13.40 -25.16 26.32
CA ARG A 460 12.44 -24.33 27.10
C ARG A 460 11.24 -25.12 27.62
N ILE A 461 11.52 -26.24 28.28
CA ILE A 461 10.53 -27.21 28.72
C ILE A 461 9.49 -26.63 29.67
N SER A 462 9.83 -25.58 30.43
CA SER A 462 8.87 -24.86 31.25
C SER A 462 7.64 -24.34 30.49
N LEU A 463 7.80 -23.90 29.23
CA LEU A 463 6.68 -23.47 28.38
C LEU A 463 5.82 -24.66 27.95
N LEU A 464 6.47 -25.72 27.42
CA LEU A 464 5.78 -26.93 26.99
C LEU A 464 5.00 -27.58 28.14
N ARG A 465 5.61 -27.63 29.33
CA ARG A 465 5.01 -28.19 30.52
C ARG A 465 3.78 -27.41 30.94
N ALA A 466 3.86 -26.08 31.00
CA ALA A 466 2.70 -25.23 31.30
C ALA A 466 1.56 -25.44 30.29
N CYS A 467 1.89 -25.58 29.00
CA CYS A 467 0.92 -25.88 27.95
C CYS A 467 0.21 -27.21 28.18
N ILE A 468 0.96 -28.31 28.31
CA ILE A 468 0.40 -29.67 28.50
C ILE A 468 -0.39 -29.75 29.81
N ASP A 469 0.14 -29.22 30.91
CA ASP A 469 -0.51 -29.22 32.21
C ASP A 469 -1.85 -28.46 32.14
N SER A 470 -1.89 -27.32 31.46
CA SER A 470 -3.13 -26.56 31.28
C SER A 470 -4.19 -27.33 30.48
N ILE A 471 -3.78 -28.04 29.42
CA ILE A 471 -4.68 -28.88 28.61
C ILE A 471 -5.26 -29.99 29.47
N GLN A 472 -4.42 -30.72 30.22
CA GLN A 472 -4.85 -31.85 31.03
C GLN A 472 -5.73 -31.43 32.22
N ALA A 473 -5.43 -30.29 32.83
CA ALA A 473 -6.12 -29.80 34.02
C ALA A 473 -7.46 -29.12 33.71
N LYS A 474 -7.57 -28.40 32.58
CA LYS A 474 -8.72 -27.53 32.31
C LYS A 474 -9.69 -28.05 31.24
N SER A 475 -9.25 -28.89 30.30
CA SER A 475 -10.12 -29.28 29.16
C SER A 475 -11.25 -30.22 29.57
N THR A 476 -12.46 -30.02 29.04
CA THR A 476 -13.64 -30.89 29.28
C THR A 476 -13.79 -32.04 28.30
N TYR A 477 -13.02 -32.04 27.22
CA TYR A 477 -13.09 -33.08 26.19
C TYR A 477 -12.73 -34.47 26.75
N PRO A 478 -13.40 -35.56 26.31
CA PRO A 478 -13.08 -36.91 26.79
C PRO A 478 -11.62 -37.29 26.50
N ARG A 479 -10.85 -37.61 27.55
CA ARG A 479 -9.39 -37.83 27.48
C ARG A 479 -9.00 -38.99 26.57
N GLU A 480 -9.84 -40.01 26.48
CA GLU A 480 -9.65 -41.17 25.61
C GLU A 480 -9.80 -40.82 24.12
N LYS A 481 -10.41 -39.68 23.78
CA LYS A 481 -10.53 -39.16 22.42
C LYS A 481 -9.44 -38.16 22.05
N VAL A 482 -8.53 -37.81 22.97
CA VAL A 482 -7.45 -36.85 22.73
C VAL A 482 -6.10 -37.54 22.70
N GLN A 483 -5.34 -37.31 21.64
CA GLN A 483 -3.94 -37.71 21.50
C GLN A 483 -3.05 -36.46 21.46
N LEU A 484 -1.95 -36.45 22.24
CA LEU A 484 -0.92 -35.43 22.13
C LEU A 484 0.23 -35.95 21.26
N VAL A 485 0.60 -35.20 20.23
CA VAL A 485 1.74 -35.50 19.34
C VAL A 485 2.78 -34.40 19.51
N ILE A 486 3.82 -34.68 20.30
CA ILE A 486 4.90 -33.75 20.59
C ILE A 486 6.02 -33.95 19.57
N VAL A 487 6.37 -32.88 18.85
CA VAL A 487 7.42 -32.88 17.83
C VAL A 487 8.61 -32.08 18.34
N ASP A 488 9.64 -32.78 18.75
CA ASP A 488 10.90 -32.22 19.22
C ASP A 488 11.84 -31.92 18.03
N ASN A 489 12.21 -30.65 17.84
CA ASN A 489 13.18 -30.24 16.81
C ASN A 489 14.61 -30.20 17.36
N GLY A 490 15.09 -31.33 17.89
CA GLY A 490 16.47 -31.49 18.34
C GLY A 490 16.80 -30.68 19.60
N SER A 491 15.96 -30.80 20.63
CA SER A 491 16.28 -30.30 21.97
C SER A 491 17.59 -30.92 22.48
N THR A 492 18.36 -30.14 23.23
CA THR A 492 19.73 -30.51 23.64
C THR A 492 19.93 -30.55 25.16
N THR A 493 18.93 -30.12 25.91
CA THR A 493 18.99 -30.04 27.37
C THR A 493 18.60 -31.36 28.06
N ASP A 494 19.24 -31.67 29.19
CA ASP A 494 18.89 -32.83 30.03
C ASP A 494 17.45 -32.75 30.55
N GLU A 495 16.97 -31.52 30.82
CA GLU A 495 15.58 -31.25 31.20
C GLU A 495 14.60 -31.73 30.11
N ALA A 496 14.91 -31.48 28.83
CA ALA A 496 14.10 -31.93 27.71
C ALA A 496 14.12 -33.46 27.58
N ALA A 497 15.30 -34.07 27.67
CA ALA A 497 15.42 -35.52 27.61
C ALA A 497 14.57 -36.20 28.70
N ASN A 498 14.69 -35.73 29.95
CA ASN A 498 13.93 -36.27 31.08
C ASN A 498 12.42 -36.08 30.91
N TYR A 499 11.98 -34.89 30.45
CA TYR A 499 10.55 -34.62 30.28
C TYR A 499 9.95 -35.42 29.11
N PHE A 500 10.68 -35.63 28.02
CA PHE A 500 10.19 -36.46 26.93
C PHE A 500 10.04 -37.93 27.32
N GLU A 501 10.90 -38.47 28.19
CA GLU A 501 10.70 -39.80 28.78
C GLU A 501 9.46 -39.85 29.69
N GLU A 502 9.24 -38.83 30.51
CA GLU A 502 8.01 -38.68 31.30
C GLU A 502 6.77 -38.70 30.39
N LEU A 503 6.77 -37.90 29.32
CA LEU A 503 5.66 -37.81 28.36
C LEU A 503 5.42 -39.13 27.62
N ARG A 504 6.46 -39.88 27.24
CA ARG A 504 6.33 -41.20 26.59
C ARG A 504 5.65 -42.24 27.49
N SER A 505 5.68 -42.06 28.81
CA SER A 505 5.00 -42.94 29.75
C SER A 505 3.49 -42.68 29.88
N LEU A 506 3.01 -41.52 29.40
CA LEU A 506 1.60 -41.14 29.47
C LEU A 506 0.76 -41.83 28.39
N PRO A 507 -0.49 -42.24 28.70
CA PRO A 507 -1.39 -42.77 27.69
C PRO A 507 -1.76 -41.67 26.67
N ASN A 508 -1.93 -42.06 25.41
CA ASN A 508 -2.30 -41.17 24.31
C ASN A 508 -1.30 -40.03 24.03
N VAL A 509 -0.04 -40.15 24.46
CA VAL A 509 1.03 -39.20 24.12
C VAL A 509 2.06 -39.87 23.21
N VAL A 510 2.44 -39.19 22.14
CA VAL A 510 3.45 -39.63 21.18
C VAL A 510 4.50 -38.54 21.06
N VAL A 511 5.75 -38.86 21.39
CA VAL A 511 6.88 -37.94 21.23
C VAL A 511 7.74 -38.39 20.05
N ILE A 512 7.92 -37.51 19.07
CA ILE A 512 8.75 -37.74 17.87
C ILE A 512 9.86 -36.68 17.82
N SER A 513 11.06 -37.10 17.43
CA SER A 513 12.22 -36.20 17.34
C SER A 513 12.71 -36.05 15.89
N ASP A 514 13.15 -34.84 15.55
CA ASP A 514 13.66 -34.47 14.23
C ASP A 514 14.84 -33.49 14.37
N GLY A 515 16.04 -33.95 14.02
CA GLY A 515 17.27 -33.18 14.14
C GLY A 515 17.63 -32.30 12.93
N ALA A 516 16.77 -32.19 11.92
CA ALA A 516 17.04 -31.36 10.74
C ALA A 516 16.79 -29.87 11.03
N ASP A 517 17.26 -29.00 10.13
CA ASP A 517 17.07 -27.55 10.23
C ASP A 517 15.60 -27.18 10.41
N PHE A 518 15.36 -26.15 11.23
CA PHE A 518 14.02 -25.70 11.58
C PHE A 518 13.22 -25.30 10.34
N ASN A 519 12.05 -25.94 10.19
CA ASN A 519 11.02 -25.61 9.22
C ASN A 519 9.68 -25.93 9.87
N PHE A 520 8.92 -24.89 10.23
CA PHE A 520 7.67 -25.02 10.96
C PHE A 520 6.65 -25.87 10.20
N ALA A 521 6.42 -25.56 8.92
CA ALA A 521 5.48 -26.28 8.07
C ALA A 521 5.80 -27.77 7.97
N ARG A 522 7.07 -28.11 7.71
CA ARG A 522 7.53 -29.50 7.62
C ARG A 522 7.37 -30.27 8.93
N LEU A 523 7.69 -29.63 10.06
CA LEU A 523 7.58 -30.25 11.39
C LEU A 523 6.11 -30.48 11.77
N CYS A 524 5.22 -29.52 11.48
CA CYS A 524 3.77 -29.70 11.62
C CYS A 524 3.28 -30.86 10.75
N ASN A 525 3.68 -30.92 9.47
CA ASN A 525 3.34 -32.02 8.57
C ASN A 525 3.85 -33.38 9.10
N PHE A 526 5.03 -33.40 9.72
CA PHE A 526 5.59 -34.61 10.32
C PHE A 526 4.77 -35.11 11.51
N GLY A 527 4.35 -34.19 12.40
CA GLY A 527 3.43 -34.50 13.49
C GLY A 527 2.06 -34.96 12.96
N ALA A 528 1.49 -34.25 11.99
CA ALA A 528 0.20 -34.59 11.37
C ALA A 528 0.19 -35.99 10.72
N ARG A 529 1.31 -36.47 10.18
CA ARG A 529 1.44 -37.85 9.65
C ARG A 529 1.45 -38.91 10.74
N ARG A 530 1.78 -38.56 11.98
CA ARG A 530 1.81 -39.48 13.14
C ARG A 530 0.53 -39.43 13.98
N ALA A 531 -0.26 -38.38 13.79
CA ALA A 531 -1.57 -38.23 14.40
C ALA A 531 -2.57 -39.29 13.90
N THR A 532 -3.42 -39.76 14.81
CA THR A 532 -4.47 -40.77 14.53
C THR A 532 -5.89 -40.21 14.60
N GLY A 533 -6.08 -39.01 15.12
CA GLY A 533 -7.38 -38.36 15.28
C GLY A 533 -8.07 -38.04 13.96
N ASP A 534 -9.39 -37.95 13.98
CA ASP A 534 -10.23 -37.49 12.87
C ASP A 534 -10.01 -36.00 12.61
N VAL A 535 -9.78 -35.24 13.69
CA VAL A 535 -9.43 -33.81 13.66
C VAL A 535 -8.00 -33.62 14.18
N LEU A 536 -7.24 -32.78 13.48
CA LEU A 536 -5.93 -32.30 13.89
C LEU A 536 -6.08 -30.92 14.51
N ILE A 537 -5.41 -30.68 15.64
CA ILE A 537 -5.20 -29.35 16.20
C ILE A 537 -3.72 -29.04 16.11
N LEU A 538 -3.34 -27.98 15.40
CA LEU A 538 -1.97 -27.44 15.46
C LEU A 538 -1.92 -26.43 16.59
N LEU A 539 -0.98 -26.58 17.52
CA LEU A 539 -0.89 -25.76 18.72
C LEU A 539 0.57 -25.41 19.05
N ASN A 540 0.83 -24.12 19.30
CA ASN A 540 2.12 -23.67 19.80
C ASN A 540 2.35 -24.13 21.25
N ASN A 541 3.62 -24.40 21.59
CA ASN A 541 4.01 -24.92 22.91
C ASN A 541 4.01 -23.89 24.05
N ASP A 542 3.72 -22.62 23.76
CA ASP A 542 3.66 -21.51 24.72
C ASP A 542 2.24 -20.94 24.85
N THR A 543 1.25 -21.85 24.82
CA THR A 543 -0.18 -21.56 24.98
C THR A 543 -0.73 -22.12 26.30
N GLU A 544 -1.72 -21.45 26.89
CA GLU A 544 -2.43 -21.90 28.09
C GLU A 544 -3.95 -21.81 27.92
N VAL A 545 -4.68 -22.83 28.38
CA VAL A 545 -6.15 -22.89 28.24
C VAL A 545 -6.87 -21.86 29.11
N ILE A 546 -7.80 -21.11 28.49
CA ILE A 546 -8.76 -20.20 29.16
C ILE A 546 -10.12 -20.89 29.29
N ASP A 547 -10.74 -21.25 28.16
CA ASP A 547 -12.07 -21.89 28.13
C ASP A 547 -11.92 -23.42 28.23
N PRO A 548 -12.51 -24.07 29.26
CA PRO A 548 -12.51 -25.53 29.38
C PRO A 548 -13.02 -26.28 28.14
N GLY A 549 -13.96 -25.70 27.40
CA GLY A 549 -14.58 -26.26 26.19
C GLY A 549 -13.86 -25.91 24.88
N TRP A 550 -12.61 -25.46 24.93
CA TRP A 550 -11.90 -24.97 23.75
C TRP A 550 -11.75 -26.04 22.64
N ILE A 551 -11.56 -27.32 23.00
CA ILE A 551 -11.43 -28.41 22.01
C ILE A 551 -12.78 -28.62 21.31
N GLU A 552 -13.89 -28.63 22.05
CA GLU A 552 -15.24 -28.74 21.51
C GLU A 552 -15.54 -27.61 20.53
N ARG A 553 -15.18 -26.38 20.90
CA ARG A 553 -15.40 -25.18 20.05
C ARG A 553 -14.58 -25.19 18.76
N LEU A 554 -13.40 -25.80 18.77
CA LEU A 554 -12.56 -25.91 17.57
C LEU A 554 -12.89 -27.14 16.71
N ALA A 555 -13.02 -28.31 17.34
CA ALA A 555 -13.16 -29.58 16.63
C ALA A 555 -14.56 -29.79 16.05
N SER A 556 -15.61 -29.32 16.73
CA SER A 556 -16.98 -29.61 16.29
C SER A 556 -17.37 -28.91 14.99
N PRO A 557 -17.05 -27.61 14.78
CA PRO A 557 -17.34 -26.96 13.49
C PRO A 557 -16.56 -27.58 12.32
N CYS A 558 -15.42 -28.23 12.56
CA CYS A 558 -14.69 -28.95 11.52
C CYS A 558 -15.50 -30.11 10.90
N LEU A 559 -16.55 -30.59 11.57
CA LEU A 559 -17.40 -31.67 11.05
C LEU A 559 -18.37 -31.22 9.96
N GLU A 560 -18.61 -29.91 9.83
CA GLU A 560 -19.35 -29.39 8.68
C GLU A 560 -18.58 -29.68 7.39
N ALA A 561 -19.27 -30.23 6.38
CA ALA A 561 -18.61 -30.76 5.19
C ALA A 561 -17.82 -29.72 4.39
N ASP A 562 -18.20 -28.44 4.49
CA ASP A 562 -17.60 -27.32 3.78
C ASP A 562 -16.70 -26.44 4.66
N VAL A 563 -16.41 -26.84 5.91
CA VAL A 563 -15.44 -26.16 6.78
C VAL A 563 -14.05 -26.76 6.57
N GLY A 564 -13.09 -25.89 6.22
CA GLY A 564 -11.71 -26.26 5.95
C GLY A 564 -10.82 -26.18 7.18
N VAL A 565 -10.95 -25.11 7.96
CA VAL A 565 -10.16 -24.88 9.18
C VAL A 565 -10.93 -24.00 10.17
N VAL A 566 -10.68 -24.19 11.45
CA VAL A 566 -11.26 -23.41 12.55
C VAL A 566 -10.15 -22.84 13.41
N GLY A 567 -10.07 -21.52 13.57
CA GLY A 567 -9.05 -20.83 14.36
C GLY A 567 -9.57 -20.29 15.68
N ALA A 568 -8.71 -20.33 16.70
CA ALA A 568 -9.01 -19.82 18.04
C ALA A 568 -8.73 -18.32 18.16
N LYS A 569 -9.53 -17.56 18.93
CA LYS A 569 -9.07 -16.29 19.49
C LYS A 569 -7.96 -16.52 20.51
N LEU A 570 -6.89 -15.74 20.40
CA LEU A 570 -5.76 -15.75 21.33
C LEU A 570 -5.64 -14.41 22.05
N LEU A 571 -5.36 -14.47 23.36
CA LEU A 571 -5.07 -13.29 24.18
C LEU A 571 -3.59 -13.23 24.57
N TYR A 572 -3.09 -12.01 24.74
CA TYR A 572 -1.87 -11.77 25.48
C TYR A 572 -2.07 -12.05 26.99
N PRO A 573 -0.97 -12.24 27.76
CA PRO A 573 -1.08 -12.45 29.21
C PRO A 573 -1.72 -11.30 29.99
N ASP A 574 -1.74 -10.08 29.44
CA ASP A 574 -2.40 -8.92 30.02
C ASP A 574 -3.93 -8.87 29.72
N GLY A 575 -4.44 -9.81 28.92
CA GLY A 575 -5.84 -9.94 28.52
C GLY A 575 -6.23 -9.14 27.27
N ALA A 576 -5.31 -8.42 26.63
CA ALA A 576 -5.57 -7.79 25.34
C ALA A 576 -5.63 -8.86 24.22
N ILE A 577 -6.38 -8.59 23.16
CA ILE A 577 -6.49 -9.50 22.01
C ILE A 577 -5.15 -9.54 21.28
N GLN A 578 -4.64 -10.74 21.02
CA GLN A 578 -3.48 -10.97 20.16
C GLN A 578 -3.91 -11.42 18.76
N HIS A 579 -4.94 -12.26 18.66
CA HIS A 579 -5.43 -12.77 17.39
C HIS A 579 -6.95 -12.91 17.40
N ALA A 580 -7.61 -12.22 16.47
CA ALA A 580 -9.04 -12.37 16.17
C ALA A 580 -9.27 -12.78 14.69
N GLY A 581 -8.43 -13.69 14.19
CA GLY A 581 -8.28 -13.98 12.76
C GLY A 581 -7.35 -13.01 12.03
N CYS A 582 -7.19 -13.19 10.72
CA CYS A 582 -6.31 -12.37 9.88
C CYS A 582 -7.04 -11.75 8.69
N ASN A 583 -6.68 -10.51 8.34
CA ASN A 583 -7.02 -9.87 7.08
C ASN A 583 -5.86 -10.07 6.10
N VAL A 584 -6.13 -10.66 4.94
CA VAL A 584 -5.14 -10.89 3.87
C VAL A 584 -4.96 -9.61 3.05
N GLY A 585 -3.73 -9.37 2.59
CA GLY A 585 -3.31 -8.17 1.87
C GLY A 585 -2.89 -7.00 2.77
N VAL A 586 -3.45 -6.89 3.98
CA VAL A 586 -3.13 -5.82 4.94
C VAL A 586 -1.67 -5.93 5.38
N SER A 587 -0.98 -4.79 5.45
CA SER A 587 0.46 -4.69 5.70
C SER A 587 1.31 -5.50 4.71
N GLY A 588 0.74 -5.85 3.56
CA GLY A 588 1.43 -6.48 2.43
C GLY A 588 1.24 -7.98 2.28
N VAL A 589 0.88 -8.75 3.31
CA VAL A 589 0.56 -10.18 3.13
C VAL A 589 -0.65 -10.60 3.96
N ALA A 590 -0.55 -10.52 5.28
CA ALA A 590 -1.65 -10.75 6.20
C ALA A 590 -1.35 -10.05 7.52
N ALA A 591 -2.38 -9.51 8.16
CA ALA A 591 -2.28 -8.88 9.47
C ALA A 591 -3.32 -9.46 10.43
N HIS A 592 -2.94 -9.64 11.69
CA HIS A 592 -3.84 -10.07 12.75
C HIS A 592 -4.89 -8.97 13.02
N ARG A 593 -6.14 -9.37 13.24
CA ARG A 593 -7.25 -8.46 13.57
C ARG A 593 -7.27 -8.15 15.07
N LEU A 594 -7.68 -6.91 15.40
CA LEU A 594 -7.95 -6.45 16.77
C LEU A 594 -6.75 -6.55 17.74
N VAL A 595 -5.52 -6.58 17.22
CA VAL A 595 -4.31 -6.68 18.06
C VAL A 595 -4.23 -5.51 19.04
N GLY A 596 -4.03 -5.82 20.32
CA GLY A 596 -3.92 -4.85 21.40
C GLY A 596 -5.25 -4.31 21.93
N VAL A 597 -6.38 -4.63 21.28
CA VAL A 597 -7.71 -4.16 21.70
C VAL A 597 -8.22 -4.97 22.89
N ARG A 598 -8.92 -4.32 23.82
CA ARG A 598 -9.55 -4.98 24.98
C ARG A 598 -10.85 -5.67 24.56
N LEU A 599 -11.20 -6.76 25.25
CA LEU A 599 -12.40 -7.55 24.93
C LEU A 599 -13.69 -6.72 25.01
N GLU A 600 -13.82 -5.82 26.00
CA GLU A 600 -15.03 -5.00 26.13
C GLU A 600 -15.19 -4.02 24.97
N GLU A 601 -14.08 -3.47 24.46
CA GLU A 601 -14.05 -2.52 23.35
C GLU A 601 -14.39 -3.19 22.01
N ALA A 602 -13.98 -4.45 21.83
CA ALA A 602 -14.18 -5.21 20.60
C ALA A 602 -15.57 -5.84 20.47
N ALA A 603 -16.35 -5.92 21.55
CA ALA A 603 -17.56 -6.76 21.65
C ALA A 603 -18.62 -6.51 20.55
N SER A 604 -18.68 -5.31 19.99
CA SER A 604 -19.64 -4.95 18.95
C SER A 604 -19.23 -5.42 17.54
N THR A 605 -17.96 -5.77 17.31
CA THR A 605 -17.42 -6.15 15.98
C THR A 605 -16.77 -7.53 15.95
N ASP A 606 -16.48 -8.09 17.12
CA ASP A 606 -15.82 -9.37 17.29
C ASP A 606 -16.84 -10.51 17.44
N VAL A 607 -17.12 -11.14 16.30
CA VAL A 607 -18.17 -12.15 16.15
C VAL A 607 -17.60 -13.37 15.44
N THR A 608 -18.02 -14.56 15.86
CA THR A 608 -17.67 -15.83 15.21
C THR A 608 -18.14 -15.79 13.76
N ARG A 609 -17.21 -15.92 12.81
CA ARG A 609 -17.47 -15.71 11.39
C ARG A 609 -16.44 -16.37 10.50
N GLU A 610 -16.77 -16.45 9.21
CA GLU A 610 -15.78 -16.76 8.19
C GLU A 610 -14.73 -15.65 8.06
N LEU A 611 -13.48 -16.06 7.86
CA LEU A 611 -12.36 -15.18 7.52
C LEU A 611 -11.48 -15.84 6.46
N SER A 612 -10.60 -15.07 5.82
CA SER A 612 -9.72 -15.67 4.82
C SER A 612 -8.60 -16.49 5.45
N SER A 613 -8.12 -16.08 6.62
CA SER A 613 -7.01 -16.75 7.30
C SER A 613 -7.17 -16.69 8.81
N VAL A 614 -6.68 -17.75 9.46
CA VAL A 614 -6.44 -17.87 10.90
C VAL A 614 -4.99 -18.26 11.15
N THR A 615 -4.52 -18.15 12.39
CA THR A 615 -3.11 -18.42 12.71
C THR A 615 -2.83 -19.90 13.01
N GLY A 616 -1.63 -20.35 12.63
CA GLY A 616 -1.08 -21.67 12.97
C GLY A 616 -0.75 -21.84 14.46
N ALA A 617 -0.83 -20.79 15.28
CA ALA A 617 -0.60 -20.89 16.72
C ALA A 617 -1.68 -21.72 17.45
N ALA A 618 -2.92 -21.73 16.93
CA ALA A 618 -4.01 -22.59 17.40
C ALA A 618 -5.11 -22.69 16.34
N LEU A 619 -5.08 -23.79 15.57
CA LEU A 619 -6.13 -24.09 14.58
C LEU A 619 -6.51 -25.57 14.60
N ALA A 620 -7.74 -25.87 14.19
CA ALA A 620 -8.27 -27.21 14.02
C ALA A 620 -8.71 -27.46 12.59
N VAL A 621 -8.51 -28.69 12.11
CA VAL A 621 -8.84 -29.10 10.75
C VAL A 621 -9.07 -30.61 10.70
N ARG A 622 -10.03 -31.06 9.89
CA ARG A 622 -10.17 -32.48 9.60
C ARG A 622 -8.90 -33.05 8.98
N ARG A 623 -8.47 -34.22 9.43
CA ARG A 623 -7.23 -34.86 8.96
C ARG A 623 -7.25 -35.13 7.46
N ASP A 624 -8.38 -35.58 6.91
CA ASP A 624 -8.52 -35.84 5.48
C ASP A 624 -8.48 -34.55 4.64
N VAL A 625 -9.07 -33.46 5.13
CA VAL A 625 -9.01 -32.13 4.50
C VAL A 625 -7.57 -31.60 4.50
N TYR A 626 -6.84 -31.71 5.63
CA TYR A 626 -5.43 -31.33 5.72
C TYR A 626 -4.57 -32.09 4.69
N GLN A 627 -4.80 -33.39 4.55
CA GLN A 627 -4.10 -34.24 3.59
C GLN A 627 -4.48 -33.91 2.14
N SER A 628 -5.74 -33.57 1.87
CA SER A 628 -6.23 -33.25 0.52
C SER A 628 -5.54 -32.04 -0.13
N VAL A 629 -4.96 -31.17 0.70
CA VAL A 629 -4.21 -29.98 0.27
C VAL A 629 -2.69 -30.13 0.38
N GLY A 630 -2.21 -31.28 0.85
CA GLY A 630 -0.78 -31.54 1.05
C GLY A 630 -0.21 -31.05 2.39
N GLY A 631 -1.05 -30.59 3.31
CA GLY A 631 -0.64 -29.96 4.57
C GLY A 631 -0.14 -28.53 4.41
N LEU A 632 0.73 -28.09 5.31
CA LEU A 632 1.38 -26.77 5.22
C LEU A 632 2.47 -26.79 4.14
N ASP A 633 2.59 -25.69 3.37
CA ASP A 633 3.62 -25.56 2.33
C ASP A 633 5.03 -25.49 2.95
N GLU A 634 5.84 -26.53 2.73
CA GLU A 634 7.18 -26.65 3.32
C GLU A 634 8.21 -25.67 2.72
N THR A 635 7.88 -24.95 1.64
CA THR A 635 8.70 -23.84 1.13
C THR A 635 8.67 -22.63 2.06
N LEU A 636 7.57 -22.47 2.82
CA LEU A 636 7.34 -21.45 3.83
C LEU A 636 7.78 -21.98 5.20
N ARG A 637 9.07 -21.85 5.47
CA ARG A 637 9.73 -22.40 6.66
C ARG A 637 9.28 -21.74 7.94
N VAL A 638 8.90 -20.46 7.87
CA VAL A 638 8.79 -19.59 9.04
C VAL A 638 7.45 -18.86 9.07
N ALA A 639 7.15 -18.05 8.07
CA ALA A 639 6.00 -17.16 8.03
C ALA A 639 5.01 -17.58 6.93
N PHE A 640 3.75 -17.19 7.11
CA PHE A 640 2.65 -17.31 6.14
C PHE A 640 2.27 -18.74 5.70
N ASN A 641 2.87 -19.78 6.26
CA ASN A 641 2.48 -21.18 5.98
C ASN A 641 1.03 -21.47 6.39
N ASP A 642 0.57 -20.87 7.48
CA ASP A 642 -0.81 -20.92 7.96
C ASP A 642 -1.75 -20.12 7.04
N THR A 643 -1.34 -18.92 6.63
CA THR A 643 -2.10 -18.10 5.66
C THR A 643 -2.28 -18.81 4.34
N THR A 644 -1.21 -19.34 3.74
CA THR A 644 -1.28 -20.07 2.47
C THR A 644 -2.09 -21.35 2.57
N PHE A 645 -2.00 -22.07 3.69
CA PHE A 645 -2.87 -23.22 3.95
C PHE A 645 -4.36 -22.82 3.98
N CYS A 646 -4.71 -21.74 4.67
CA CYS A 646 -6.06 -21.20 4.69
C CYS A 646 -6.54 -20.80 3.28
N LEU A 647 -5.69 -20.14 2.48
CA LEU A 647 -6.01 -19.72 1.11
C LEU A 647 -6.20 -20.92 0.17
N ASN A 648 -5.36 -21.97 0.28
CA ASN A 648 -5.51 -23.21 -0.48
C ASN A 648 -6.85 -23.92 -0.22
N LEU A 649 -7.37 -23.82 1.01
CA LEU A 649 -8.68 -24.35 1.38
C LEU A 649 -9.81 -23.52 0.75
N LEU A 650 -9.70 -22.19 0.77
CA LEU A 650 -10.68 -21.31 0.12
C LEU A 650 -10.77 -21.55 -1.39
N GLU A 651 -9.63 -21.70 -2.07
CA GLU A 651 -9.57 -21.98 -3.51
C GLU A 651 -10.24 -23.31 -3.86
N ARG A 652 -10.17 -24.30 -2.97
CA ARG A 652 -10.90 -25.57 -3.08
C ARG A 652 -12.39 -25.49 -2.70
N GLY A 653 -12.87 -24.32 -2.28
CA GLY A 653 -14.28 -24.10 -1.96
C GLY A 653 -14.67 -24.33 -0.50
N TYR A 654 -13.70 -24.60 0.40
CA TYR A 654 -13.96 -24.63 1.84
C TYR A 654 -14.14 -23.21 2.40
N ARG A 655 -14.65 -23.14 3.64
CA ARG A 655 -14.71 -21.93 4.47
C ARG A 655 -13.77 -22.08 5.67
N ASN A 656 -13.08 -21.00 6.03
CA ASN A 656 -12.27 -20.94 7.25
C ASN A 656 -13.05 -20.18 8.30
N LEU A 657 -13.20 -20.74 9.50
CA LEU A 657 -13.97 -20.16 10.60
C LEU A 657 -13.04 -19.62 11.68
N TYR A 658 -13.40 -18.47 12.24
CA TYR A 658 -12.79 -17.91 13.43
C TYR A 658 -13.80 -17.92 14.57
N ILE A 659 -13.37 -18.40 15.75
CA ILE A 659 -14.17 -18.45 16.98
C ILE A 659 -13.86 -17.21 17.84
N ALA A 660 -14.88 -16.41 18.13
CA ALA A 660 -14.73 -15.16 18.86
C ALA A 660 -14.66 -15.31 20.39
N GLU A 661 -14.98 -16.46 20.97
CA GLU A 661 -14.73 -16.68 22.39
C GLU A 661 -13.21 -16.80 22.67
N PRO A 662 -12.69 -16.18 23.75
CA PRO A 662 -11.28 -16.28 24.10
C PRO A 662 -10.95 -17.70 24.58
N LEU A 663 -10.22 -18.45 23.77
CA LEU A 663 -9.96 -19.87 24.06
C LEU A 663 -8.65 -20.09 24.81
N LEU A 664 -7.60 -19.35 24.44
CA LEU A 664 -6.22 -19.57 24.90
C LEU A 664 -5.49 -18.25 25.16
N VAL A 665 -4.59 -18.25 26.15
CA VAL A 665 -3.51 -17.26 26.26
C VAL A 665 -2.33 -17.77 25.44
N HIS A 666 -1.65 -16.88 24.71
CA HIS A 666 -0.42 -17.20 24.00
C HIS A 666 0.69 -16.23 24.43
N HIS A 667 1.78 -16.77 24.98
CA HIS A 667 2.86 -16.00 25.59
C HIS A 667 3.92 -15.48 24.60
N GLU A 668 3.55 -15.38 23.31
CA GLU A 668 4.31 -14.99 22.11
C GLU A 668 5.72 -14.41 22.29
N SER A 669 6.62 -14.82 21.39
CA SER A 669 8.02 -14.37 21.32
C SER A 669 8.89 -14.76 22.52
N LYS A 670 8.35 -15.45 23.55
CA LYS A 670 9.17 -16.07 24.60
C LYS A 670 10.01 -17.25 24.10
N SER A 671 9.56 -17.98 23.08
CA SER A 671 10.31 -19.10 22.51
C SER A 671 11.36 -18.67 21.47
N ARG A 672 11.02 -17.71 20.59
CA ARG A 672 11.80 -17.38 19.38
C ARG A 672 12.46 -15.98 19.33
N GLY A 673 11.94 -14.99 20.07
CA GLY A 673 12.31 -13.57 19.96
C GLY A 673 11.89 -12.91 18.64
N TYR A 674 11.93 -11.59 18.55
CA TYR A 674 11.58 -10.82 17.35
C TYR A 674 12.56 -11.08 16.18
N ASP A 675 12.09 -10.94 14.93
CA ASP A 675 12.90 -11.09 13.71
C ASP A 675 13.80 -9.87 13.46
N THR A 676 14.70 -9.58 14.40
CA THR A 676 15.52 -8.35 14.41
C THR A 676 16.85 -8.48 13.66
N THR A 677 17.27 -9.69 13.27
CA THR A 677 18.51 -9.89 12.49
C THR A 677 18.26 -9.77 10.98
N ASP A 678 19.24 -9.25 10.25
CA ASP A 678 19.13 -9.05 8.79
C ASP A 678 18.90 -10.36 8.02
N ALA A 679 19.43 -11.48 8.51
CA ALA A 679 19.14 -12.79 7.93
C ALA A 679 17.65 -13.13 8.04
N ARG A 680 17.04 -12.96 9.22
CA ARG A 680 15.61 -13.25 9.44
C ARG A 680 14.70 -12.32 8.63
N ARG A 681 15.04 -11.02 8.55
CA ARG A 681 14.32 -10.05 7.69
C ARG A 681 14.34 -10.47 6.23
N ARG A 682 15.50 -10.87 5.69
CA ARG A 682 15.62 -11.36 4.30
C ARG A 682 14.79 -12.62 4.05
N TRP A 683 14.72 -13.54 5.00
CA TRP A 683 13.87 -14.73 4.90
C TRP A 683 12.38 -14.39 4.88
N PHE A 684 11.92 -13.61 5.86
CA PHE A 684 10.53 -13.12 5.92
C PHE A 684 10.13 -12.45 4.60
N PHE A 685 11.00 -11.61 4.07
CA PHE A 685 10.77 -10.89 2.83
C PHE A 685 10.63 -11.81 1.60
N ARG A 686 11.44 -12.88 1.52
CA ARG A 686 11.33 -13.90 0.44
C ARG A 686 10.02 -14.68 0.53
N GLU A 687 9.64 -15.11 1.72
CA GLU A 687 8.37 -15.82 1.95
C GLU A 687 7.16 -14.92 1.66
N ALA A 688 7.26 -13.63 1.97
CA ALA A 688 6.25 -12.64 1.64
C ALA A 688 6.09 -12.45 0.12
N ILE A 689 7.19 -12.35 -0.64
CA ILE A 689 7.14 -12.28 -2.12
C ILE A 689 6.49 -13.53 -2.70
N TYR A 690 6.91 -14.72 -2.25
CA TYR A 690 6.36 -15.99 -2.73
C TYR A 690 4.85 -16.07 -2.49
N THR A 691 4.38 -15.74 -1.28
CA THR A 691 2.95 -15.75 -0.94
C THR A 691 2.18 -14.74 -1.78
N ARG A 692 2.72 -13.54 -1.99
CA ARG A 692 2.09 -12.50 -2.81
C ARG A 692 1.95 -12.89 -4.28
N GLN A 693 2.96 -13.54 -4.84
CA GLN A 693 2.93 -14.05 -6.21
C GLN A 693 1.92 -15.19 -6.35
N SER A 694 1.91 -16.11 -5.40
CA SER A 694 1.09 -17.33 -5.46
C SER A 694 -0.40 -17.02 -5.26
N TYR A 695 -0.72 -16.04 -4.41
CA TYR A 695 -2.11 -15.70 -4.05
C TYR A 695 -2.45 -14.23 -4.34
N SER A 696 -1.97 -13.71 -5.47
CA SER A 696 -2.08 -12.28 -5.81
C SER A 696 -3.52 -11.75 -5.76
N ARG A 697 -4.52 -12.59 -6.10
CA ARG A 697 -5.94 -12.25 -6.04
C ARG A 697 -6.41 -11.97 -4.62
N ALA A 698 -6.20 -12.92 -3.70
CA ALA A 698 -6.59 -12.77 -2.30
C ALA A 698 -5.86 -11.62 -1.62
N ILE A 699 -4.60 -11.37 -2.00
CA ILE A 699 -3.79 -10.26 -1.49
C ILE A 699 -4.32 -8.90 -1.98
N ARG A 700 -4.80 -8.82 -3.22
CA ARG A 700 -5.41 -7.60 -3.77
C ARG A 700 -6.83 -7.39 -3.28
N ASN A 701 -7.57 -8.46 -3.00
CA ASN A 701 -8.96 -8.41 -2.60
C ASN A 701 -9.35 -9.63 -1.75
N ASP A 702 -9.17 -9.52 -0.44
CA ASP A 702 -9.63 -10.52 0.52
C ASP A 702 -11.17 -10.53 0.57
N PRO A 703 -11.84 -11.69 0.37
CA PRO A 703 -13.30 -11.78 0.37
C PRO A 703 -13.97 -11.31 1.68
N TYR A 704 -13.28 -11.43 2.81
CA TYR A 704 -13.83 -11.06 4.13
C TYR A 704 -13.31 -9.69 4.63
N TYR A 705 -12.56 -8.95 3.80
CA TYR A 705 -12.08 -7.60 4.07
C TYR A 705 -12.39 -6.65 2.90
N SER A 706 -13.29 -5.70 3.13
CA SER A 706 -13.86 -4.88 2.06
C SER A 706 -12.79 -4.18 1.20
N CYS A 707 -13.00 -4.16 -0.11
CA CYS A 707 -12.21 -3.39 -1.07
C CYS A 707 -12.26 -1.87 -0.85
N ASN A 708 -13.17 -1.39 0.02
CA ASN A 708 -13.29 0.02 0.40
C ASN A 708 -12.42 0.38 1.61
N LEU A 709 -11.73 -0.61 2.19
CA LEU A 709 -10.79 -0.46 3.30
C LEU A 709 -9.34 -0.65 2.84
N SER A 710 -8.45 0.13 3.47
CA SER A 710 -7.04 0.26 3.13
C SER A 710 -6.24 -1.01 3.40
N LEU A 711 -5.30 -1.34 2.52
CA LEU A 711 -4.33 -2.41 2.81
C LEU A 711 -3.11 -1.90 3.59
N GLN A 712 -2.98 -0.60 3.83
CA GLN A 712 -1.87 -0.04 4.61
C GLN A 712 -2.13 -0.14 6.11
N ARG A 713 -3.37 0.16 6.53
CA ARG A 713 -3.81 0.20 7.92
C ARG A 713 -5.21 -0.40 8.01
N THR A 714 -5.41 -1.29 8.98
CA THR A 714 -6.71 -1.95 9.21
C THR A 714 -7.79 -0.91 9.51
N ASP A 715 -9.00 -1.15 9.02
CA ASP A 715 -10.21 -0.32 9.22
C ASP A 715 -10.20 1.13 8.67
N ASP A 716 -9.07 1.63 8.15
CA ASP A 716 -9.01 2.90 7.42
C ASP A 716 -9.67 2.80 6.03
N LEU A 717 -10.20 3.92 5.51
CA LEU A 717 -10.74 3.98 4.15
C LEU A 717 -9.63 3.77 3.11
N ALA A 718 -9.93 3.04 2.03
CA ALA A 718 -9.04 2.94 0.88
C ALA A 718 -9.16 4.19 0.00
N PHE A 719 -8.02 4.85 -0.24
CA PHE A 719 -7.87 5.95 -1.20
C PHE A 719 -6.90 5.54 -2.31
N PRO A 720 -7.38 5.18 -3.52
CA PRO A 720 -8.77 4.98 -3.91
C PRO A 720 -9.36 3.64 -3.42
N PRO A 721 -10.68 3.43 -3.49
CA PRO A 721 -11.25 2.10 -3.30
C PRO A 721 -10.74 1.12 -4.35
N ARG A 722 -10.51 -0.13 -3.94
CA ARG A 722 -9.88 -1.20 -4.75
C ARG A 722 -10.85 -1.90 -5.70
N ARG A 723 -11.95 -1.24 -6.09
CA ARG A 723 -13.02 -1.80 -6.93
C ARG A 723 -13.28 -0.95 -8.17
N THR A 724 -13.72 -1.59 -9.25
CA THR A 724 -14.18 -0.89 -10.45
C THR A 724 -15.70 -0.74 -10.44
N PRO A 725 -16.25 0.48 -10.63
CA PRO A 725 -17.70 0.67 -10.78
C PRO A 725 -18.26 -0.13 -11.96
N PRO A 726 -19.47 -0.72 -11.84
CA PRO A 726 -19.99 -1.64 -12.85
C PRO A 726 -20.18 -1.00 -14.22
N TRP A 727 -20.61 0.27 -14.27
CA TRP A 727 -20.75 1.03 -15.52
C TRP A 727 -19.41 1.37 -16.19
N ARG A 728 -18.28 1.28 -15.47
CA ARG A 728 -16.93 1.47 -16.03
C ARG A 728 -16.24 0.16 -16.44
N ARG A 729 -16.84 -1.01 -16.16
CA ARG A 729 -16.29 -2.34 -16.54
C ARG A 729 -16.35 -2.56 -18.06
N SER A 730 -17.44 -2.17 -18.71
CA SER A 730 -17.60 -2.27 -20.17
C SER A 730 -16.85 -1.15 -20.88
N THR A 731 -15.98 -1.52 -21.83
CA THR A 731 -15.18 -0.55 -22.60
C THR A 731 -15.47 -0.59 -24.09
N ALA A 732 -16.59 -1.18 -24.50
CA ALA A 732 -16.95 -1.24 -25.91
C ALA A 732 -17.10 0.18 -26.47
N GLY A 733 -16.27 0.52 -27.46
CA GLY A 733 -16.26 1.85 -28.10
C GLY A 733 -15.44 2.95 -27.39
N ARG A 734 -14.91 2.72 -26.17
CA ARG A 734 -14.02 3.67 -25.49
C ARG A 734 -12.56 3.47 -25.90
N LYS A 735 -11.83 4.57 -26.11
CA LYS A 735 -10.37 4.56 -26.27
C LYS A 735 -9.72 4.12 -24.96
N LYS A 736 -8.92 3.05 -25.01
CA LYS A 736 -8.21 2.51 -23.84
C LYS A 736 -7.12 3.46 -23.36
N THR A 737 -6.97 3.60 -22.05
CA THR A 737 -6.03 4.57 -21.44
C THR A 737 -4.87 3.86 -20.75
N VAL A 738 -3.64 4.24 -21.08
CA VAL A 738 -2.41 3.76 -20.44
C VAL A 738 -1.72 4.91 -19.72
N MET A 739 -1.37 4.70 -18.45
CA MET A 739 -0.68 5.70 -17.63
C MET A 739 0.76 5.27 -17.35
N PHE A 740 1.72 6.09 -17.72
CA PHE A 740 3.12 5.94 -17.33
C PHE A 740 3.36 6.64 -15.99
N LEU A 741 4.02 5.95 -15.06
CA LEU A 741 4.47 6.53 -13.79
C LEU A 741 6.00 6.62 -13.75
N SER A 742 6.52 7.83 -13.64
CA SER A 742 7.95 8.07 -13.48
C SER A 742 8.24 9.42 -12.84
N GLN A 743 9.35 9.55 -12.11
CA GLN A 743 10.01 10.84 -11.89
C GLN A 743 10.55 11.33 -13.24
N VAL A 744 9.83 12.18 -13.97
CA VAL A 744 10.24 12.60 -15.31
C VAL A 744 10.96 13.95 -15.25
N HIS A 745 12.18 13.99 -15.79
CA HIS A 745 12.88 15.23 -16.16
C HIS A 745 13.13 15.25 -17.68
N ALA A 746 13.56 16.40 -18.20
CA ALA A 746 13.40 16.83 -19.59
C ALA A 746 13.77 15.80 -20.69
N PHE A 747 13.15 15.94 -21.88
CA PHE A 747 13.49 15.20 -23.09
C PHE A 747 15.02 15.17 -23.31
N GLY A 748 15.52 14.00 -23.72
CA GLY A 748 16.95 13.75 -23.89
C GLY A 748 17.25 12.25 -23.75
N HIS A 749 18.01 11.88 -22.73
CA HIS A 749 18.57 10.53 -22.52
C HIS A 749 17.92 9.77 -21.35
N GLY A 750 18.02 8.44 -21.35
CA GLY A 750 17.59 7.57 -20.23
C GLY A 750 16.09 7.30 -20.20
N VAL A 751 15.48 7.29 -19.00
CA VAL A 751 14.04 6.98 -18.80
C VAL A 751 13.11 7.82 -19.69
N PRO A 752 13.23 9.17 -19.76
CA PRO A 752 12.29 10.00 -20.52
C PRO A 752 12.23 9.64 -22.01
N LEU A 753 13.35 9.23 -22.59
CA LEU A 753 13.39 8.75 -23.97
C LEU A 753 12.60 7.45 -24.15
N VAL A 754 12.77 6.49 -23.24
CA VAL A 754 12.02 5.23 -23.27
C VAL A 754 10.52 5.50 -23.18
N LEU A 755 10.10 6.38 -22.26
CA LEU A 755 8.70 6.80 -22.14
C LEU A 755 8.20 7.43 -23.45
N LYS A 756 9.00 8.30 -24.07
CA LYS A 756 8.63 8.94 -25.35
C LYS A 756 8.36 7.90 -26.43
N MET A 757 9.31 6.99 -26.65
CA MET A 757 9.18 5.94 -27.67
C MET A 757 7.98 5.03 -27.43
N GLN A 758 7.72 4.68 -26.17
CA GLN A 758 6.57 3.85 -25.80
C GLN A 758 5.24 4.61 -25.91
N ALA A 759 5.17 5.87 -25.47
CA ALA A 759 3.99 6.71 -25.54
C ALA A 759 3.57 6.99 -26.98
N GLU A 760 4.52 7.40 -27.85
CA GLU A 760 4.25 7.63 -29.27
C GLU A 760 3.71 6.37 -29.96
N ARG A 761 4.27 5.20 -29.63
CA ARG A 761 3.77 3.92 -30.14
C ARG A 761 2.34 3.63 -29.68
N LEU A 762 2.04 3.78 -28.40
CA LEU A 762 0.70 3.52 -27.85
C LEU A 762 -0.33 4.49 -28.43
N VAL A 763 0.01 5.78 -28.59
CA VAL A 763 -0.86 6.77 -29.25
C VAL A 763 -1.15 6.34 -30.69
N LYS A 764 -0.11 5.94 -31.45
CA LYS A 764 -0.25 5.44 -32.83
C LYS A 764 -1.14 4.20 -32.92
N ASP A 765 -1.12 3.34 -31.90
CA ASP A 765 -1.96 2.14 -31.82
C ASP A 765 -3.37 2.40 -31.29
N GLY A 766 -3.73 3.68 -31.08
CA GLY A 766 -5.07 4.09 -30.69
C GLY A 766 -5.33 4.06 -29.19
N PHE A 767 -4.30 4.08 -28.33
CA PHE A 767 -4.46 4.32 -26.89
C PHE A 767 -4.49 5.83 -26.57
N ALA A 768 -5.19 6.20 -25.51
CA ALA A 768 -4.96 7.46 -24.81
C ALA A 768 -3.80 7.25 -23.83
N VAL A 769 -2.86 8.18 -23.77
CA VAL A 769 -1.69 8.07 -22.89
C VAL A 769 -1.70 9.18 -21.85
N ILE A 770 -1.38 8.83 -20.61
CA ILE A 770 -1.13 9.77 -19.52
C ILE A 770 0.30 9.55 -19.03
N VAL A 771 1.08 10.61 -18.86
CA VAL A 771 2.39 10.56 -18.22
C VAL A 771 2.32 11.30 -16.88
N ALA A 772 2.51 10.58 -15.78
CA ALA A 772 2.43 11.13 -14.43
C ALA A 772 3.72 10.98 -13.62
N GLY A 773 3.93 11.95 -12.73
CA GLY A 773 5.17 12.15 -11.96
C GLY A 773 5.19 13.50 -11.23
N PRO A 774 6.16 13.75 -10.33
CA PRO A 774 6.37 15.05 -9.67
C PRO A 774 6.79 16.15 -10.68
N GLU A 775 6.82 17.43 -10.25
CA GLU A 775 7.32 18.65 -10.94
C GLU A 775 7.16 18.69 -12.47
N ALA A 776 6.27 19.53 -13.02
CA ALA A 776 5.91 19.44 -14.45
C ALA A 776 6.44 20.61 -15.32
N ARG A 777 7.20 20.25 -16.36
CA ARG A 777 7.19 20.93 -17.67
C ARG A 777 6.07 20.32 -18.52
N ASN A 778 5.56 21.04 -19.52
CA ASN A 778 4.52 20.55 -20.46
C ASN A 778 5.06 19.54 -21.52
N GLU A 779 6.21 18.93 -21.26
CA GLU A 779 6.72 17.84 -22.09
C GLU A 779 5.78 16.63 -21.90
N PHE A 780 5.53 15.88 -22.98
CA PHE A 780 4.49 14.83 -23.06
C PHE A 780 3.03 15.31 -23.09
N ASP A 781 2.79 16.60 -23.35
CA ASP A 781 1.45 17.13 -23.64
C ASP A 781 1.29 17.38 -25.15
N TYR A 782 0.65 16.46 -25.86
CA TYR A 782 0.39 16.49 -27.30
C TYR A 782 -0.85 15.64 -27.66
N GLU A 783 -1.30 15.68 -28.91
CA GLU A 783 -2.51 14.96 -29.31
C GLU A 783 -2.42 13.45 -28.98
N GLY A 784 -3.32 12.99 -28.10
CA GLY A 784 -3.36 11.60 -27.62
C GLY A 784 -2.51 11.28 -26.38
N CYS A 785 -1.65 12.20 -25.92
CA CYS A 785 -0.82 12.05 -24.71
C CYS A 785 -0.92 13.29 -23.81
N ARG A 786 -1.24 13.11 -22.52
CA ARG A 786 -1.34 14.21 -21.55
C ARG A 786 -0.34 14.05 -20.40
N ARG A 787 0.19 15.15 -19.89
CA ARG A 787 1.01 15.20 -18.67
C ARG A 787 0.14 15.54 -17.45
N ILE A 788 0.28 14.80 -16.34
CA ILE A 788 -0.44 15.07 -15.07
C ILE A 788 0.52 15.03 -13.89
N VAL A 789 0.48 16.02 -12.98
CA VAL A 789 1.30 15.97 -11.77
C VAL A 789 0.76 14.93 -10.79
N ALA A 790 1.64 14.05 -10.33
CA ALA A 790 1.36 13.11 -9.25
C ALA A 790 2.59 13.04 -8.35
N ALA A 791 2.50 13.59 -7.14
CA ALA A 791 3.63 13.69 -6.22
C ALA A 791 3.96 12.35 -5.52
N THR A 792 2.94 11.53 -5.25
CA THR A 792 3.09 10.27 -4.50
C THR A 792 2.41 9.10 -5.21
N PRO A 793 2.76 7.85 -4.88
CA PRO A 793 2.10 6.66 -5.43
C PRO A 793 0.60 6.58 -5.11
N GLU A 794 0.18 7.05 -3.94
CA GLU A 794 -1.23 7.14 -3.56
C GLU A 794 -2.00 8.13 -4.47
N ILE A 795 -1.46 9.34 -4.67
CA ILE A 795 -2.07 10.32 -5.59
C ILE A 795 -2.12 9.77 -7.01
N ALA A 796 -1.08 9.09 -7.47
CA ALA A 796 -1.07 8.43 -8.78
C ALA A 796 -2.18 7.36 -8.89
N ALA A 797 -2.42 6.57 -7.85
CA ALA A 797 -3.52 5.60 -7.80
C ALA A 797 -4.90 6.29 -7.85
N ILE A 798 -5.09 7.38 -7.10
CA ILE A 798 -6.32 8.19 -7.12
C ILE A 798 -6.60 8.73 -8.52
N VAL A 799 -5.58 9.33 -9.17
CA VAL A 799 -5.68 9.82 -10.55
C VAL A 799 -6.04 8.68 -11.49
N ALA A 800 -5.39 7.52 -11.38
CA ALA A 800 -5.64 6.38 -12.25
C ALA A 800 -7.11 5.91 -12.19
N VAL A 801 -7.69 5.83 -10.99
CA VAL A 801 -9.10 5.43 -10.81
C VAL A 801 -10.07 6.50 -11.35
N ARG A 802 -9.81 7.78 -11.06
CA ARG A 802 -10.67 8.89 -11.51
C ARG A 802 -10.69 9.02 -13.03
N GLU A 803 -9.53 8.92 -13.67
CA GLU A 803 -9.34 8.99 -15.14
C GLU A 803 -9.71 7.68 -15.87
N ASN A 804 -10.24 6.68 -15.15
CA ASN A 804 -10.64 5.38 -15.71
C ASN A 804 -9.50 4.70 -16.51
N VAL A 805 -8.28 4.76 -15.97
CA VAL A 805 -7.08 4.14 -16.57
C VAL A 805 -7.27 2.63 -16.67
N ASP A 806 -6.90 2.04 -17.81
CA ASP A 806 -7.00 0.59 -18.04
C ASP A 806 -5.70 -0.13 -17.62
N ALA A 807 -4.55 0.51 -17.83
CA ALA A 807 -3.24 -0.04 -17.53
C ALA A 807 -2.25 1.04 -17.04
N ILE A 808 -1.38 0.67 -16.11
CA ILE A 808 -0.30 1.50 -15.58
C ILE A 808 1.04 0.85 -15.93
N VAL A 809 1.99 1.62 -16.46
CA VAL A 809 3.37 1.19 -16.69
C VAL A 809 4.31 2.01 -15.80
N VAL A 810 4.92 1.36 -14.81
CA VAL A 810 5.77 2.00 -13.79
C VAL A 810 7.24 1.90 -14.20
N HIS A 811 7.94 3.02 -14.30
CA HIS A 811 9.36 3.06 -14.70
C HIS A 811 10.34 3.35 -13.56
N THR A 812 9.96 4.15 -12.55
CA THR A 812 10.91 4.62 -11.53
C THR A 812 10.30 4.73 -10.13
N PRO A 813 11.10 4.63 -9.06
CA PRO A 813 10.68 4.97 -7.70
C PRO A 813 10.21 6.43 -7.59
N PRO A 814 9.34 6.78 -6.64
CA PRO A 814 8.74 5.90 -5.63
C PRO A 814 7.51 5.10 -6.13
N PHE A 815 7.14 5.21 -7.41
CA PHE A 815 5.86 4.71 -7.93
C PHE A 815 5.69 3.19 -7.98
N TYR A 816 6.73 2.40 -7.71
CA TYR A 816 6.60 0.94 -7.60
C TYR A 816 5.57 0.53 -6.54
N SER A 817 5.43 1.30 -5.45
CA SER A 817 4.47 1.01 -4.40
C SER A 817 3.01 1.25 -4.79
N VAL A 818 2.70 1.72 -6.02
CA VAL A 818 1.32 1.94 -6.50
C VAL A 818 0.45 0.68 -6.38
N THR A 819 1.04 -0.52 -6.49
CA THR A 819 0.32 -1.79 -6.33
C THR A 819 -0.20 -2.04 -4.92
N ARG A 820 0.23 -1.26 -3.92
CA ARG A 820 -0.27 -1.31 -2.54
C ARG A 820 -1.65 -0.69 -2.38
N TYR A 821 -2.06 0.16 -3.32
CA TYR A 821 -3.30 0.95 -3.27
C TYR A 821 -4.39 0.41 -4.20
N LEU A 822 -4.02 -0.35 -5.23
CA LEU A 822 -4.91 -0.75 -6.31
C LEU A 822 -5.43 -2.19 -6.15
N GLY A 823 -6.67 -2.42 -6.55
CA GLY A 823 -7.27 -3.76 -6.67
C GLY A 823 -6.76 -4.51 -7.91
N GLU A 824 -7.61 -5.32 -8.53
CA GLU A 824 -7.25 -6.07 -9.74
C GLU A 824 -7.07 -5.18 -10.98
N ARG A 825 -7.76 -4.04 -11.03
CA ARG A 825 -7.65 -3.03 -12.08
C ARG A 825 -7.30 -1.64 -11.52
N PRO A 826 -6.57 -0.79 -12.28
CA PRO A 826 -5.95 -1.07 -13.58
C PRO A 826 -4.86 -2.15 -13.53
N LEU A 827 -4.57 -2.76 -14.69
CA LEU A 827 -3.44 -3.70 -14.79
C LEU A 827 -2.13 -2.94 -14.61
N VAL A 828 -1.24 -3.42 -13.75
CA VAL A 828 0.03 -2.74 -13.47
C VAL A 828 1.20 -3.52 -14.07
N TYR A 829 2.03 -2.84 -14.84
CA TYR A 829 3.26 -3.34 -15.44
C TYR A 829 4.45 -2.59 -14.87
N PHE A 830 5.57 -3.28 -14.70
CA PHE A 830 6.81 -2.66 -14.23
C PHE A 830 7.83 -2.69 -15.36
N VAL A 831 8.64 -1.64 -15.51
CA VAL A 831 9.82 -1.65 -16.36
C VAL A 831 11.05 -1.69 -15.46
N ASP A 832 11.78 -2.81 -15.49
CA ASP A 832 13.00 -2.99 -14.73
C ASP A 832 14.22 -2.61 -15.58
N HIS A 833 14.82 -1.47 -15.22
CA HIS A 833 16.01 -0.92 -15.87
C HIS A 833 17.32 -1.43 -15.26
N GLY A 834 17.24 -2.38 -14.30
CA GLY A 834 18.40 -2.94 -13.61
C GLY A 834 18.94 -2.03 -12.50
N GLU A 835 19.63 -2.63 -11.54
CA GLU A 835 20.11 -1.97 -10.33
C GLU A 835 21.64 -2.07 -10.24
N PRO A 836 22.37 -1.02 -9.81
CA PRO A 836 23.78 -1.24 -9.44
C PRO A 836 23.95 -2.22 -8.25
N CYS A 837 25.15 -2.73 -8.00
CA CYS A 837 25.40 -3.60 -6.83
C CYS A 837 25.35 -2.80 -5.51
N PRO A 838 24.72 -3.29 -4.42
CA PRO A 838 24.66 -2.59 -3.12
C PRO A 838 26.04 -2.21 -2.56
N ASP A 839 27.08 -3.00 -2.86
CA ASP A 839 28.45 -2.78 -2.38
C ASP A 839 29.14 -1.53 -3.00
N LEU A 840 28.46 -0.83 -3.93
CA LEU A 840 29.00 0.34 -4.63
C LEU A 840 28.54 1.68 -4.05
N PHE A 841 27.73 1.70 -2.99
CA PHE A 841 27.18 2.93 -2.40
C PHE A 841 27.54 3.12 -0.93
N ALA A 842 27.69 4.38 -0.52
CA ALA A 842 27.99 4.77 0.85
C ALA A 842 26.82 4.48 1.83
N ASP A 843 25.57 4.59 1.33
CA ASP A 843 24.35 4.20 2.06
C ASP A 843 23.73 2.95 1.41
N ARG A 844 24.26 1.79 1.81
CA ARG A 844 23.84 0.47 1.32
C ARG A 844 22.41 0.13 1.74
N ALA A 845 22.00 0.54 2.94
CA ALA A 845 20.74 0.14 3.54
C ALA A 845 19.55 0.76 2.81
N ALA A 846 19.57 2.08 2.58
CA ALA A 846 18.47 2.77 1.89
C ALA A 846 18.24 2.21 0.47
N ARG A 847 19.30 1.83 -0.22
CA ARG A 847 19.21 1.16 -1.52
C ARG A 847 18.60 -0.23 -1.43
N GLU A 848 19.08 -1.05 -0.51
CA GLU A 848 18.54 -2.41 -0.34
C GLU A 848 17.04 -2.34 -0.02
N ASP A 849 16.60 -1.34 0.73
CA ASP A 849 15.18 -1.11 1.02
C ASP A 849 14.36 -0.77 -0.24
N VAL A 850 14.84 0.12 -1.11
CA VAL A 850 14.17 0.42 -2.39
C VAL A 850 14.10 -0.82 -3.29
N ASN A 851 15.17 -1.60 -3.33
CA ASN A 851 15.24 -2.82 -4.13
C ASN A 851 14.28 -3.89 -3.60
N ASN A 852 14.23 -4.06 -2.28
CA ASN A 852 13.25 -4.91 -1.62
C ASN A 852 11.84 -4.41 -1.98
N GLU A 853 11.53 -3.14 -1.76
CA GLU A 853 10.21 -2.58 -2.07
C GLU A 853 9.79 -2.80 -3.53
N LYS A 854 10.71 -2.62 -4.50
CA LYS A 854 10.47 -2.91 -5.92
C LYS A 854 10.08 -4.36 -6.13
N ARG A 855 10.86 -5.32 -5.58
CA ARG A 855 10.60 -6.76 -5.71
C ARG A 855 9.30 -7.17 -5.01
N PHE A 856 9.01 -6.57 -3.87
CA PHE A 856 7.78 -6.79 -3.09
C PHE A 856 6.53 -6.38 -3.86
N CYS A 857 6.58 -5.23 -4.51
CA CYS A 857 5.47 -4.68 -5.26
C CYS A 857 5.32 -5.34 -6.64
N ALA A 858 6.44 -5.65 -7.30
CA ALA A 858 6.46 -6.40 -8.56
C ALA A 858 5.79 -7.77 -8.45
N ALA A 859 5.75 -8.39 -7.26
CA ALA A 859 5.03 -9.63 -7.00
C ALA A 859 3.53 -9.58 -7.35
N LEU A 860 2.93 -8.38 -7.34
CA LEU A 860 1.54 -8.20 -7.76
C LEU A 860 1.41 -7.67 -9.19
N ALA A 861 2.50 -7.27 -9.85
CA ALA A 861 2.44 -6.76 -11.21
C ALA A 861 1.93 -7.82 -12.19
N ARG A 862 1.19 -7.39 -13.21
CA ARG A 862 0.72 -8.26 -14.29
C ARG A 862 1.90 -8.85 -15.06
N ARG A 863 2.90 -8.01 -15.37
CA ARG A 863 4.20 -8.41 -15.94
C ARG A 863 5.30 -7.45 -15.50
N VAL A 864 6.53 -7.93 -15.59
CA VAL A 864 7.73 -7.10 -15.53
C VAL A 864 8.39 -7.11 -16.91
N PHE A 865 8.70 -5.92 -17.43
CA PHE A 865 9.46 -5.70 -18.64
C PHE A 865 10.91 -5.41 -18.24
N ALA A 866 11.82 -6.33 -18.49
CA ALA A 866 13.25 -6.12 -18.28
C ALA A 866 13.88 -5.54 -19.55
N ILE A 867 14.86 -4.65 -19.42
CA ILE A 867 15.55 -4.08 -20.60
C ILE A 867 16.66 -5.00 -21.16
N SER A 868 16.99 -6.09 -20.47
CA SER A 868 18.04 -7.04 -20.87
C SER A 868 17.76 -8.45 -20.38
N ASP A 869 18.41 -9.45 -20.99
CA ASP A 869 18.34 -10.85 -20.53
C ASP A 869 18.99 -11.01 -19.15
N THR A 870 20.01 -10.21 -18.87
CA THR A 870 20.70 -10.16 -17.59
C THR A 870 19.75 -9.77 -16.45
N ILE A 871 19.02 -8.66 -16.58
CA ILE A 871 18.05 -8.19 -15.58
C ILE A 871 16.93 -9.23 -15.39
N ARG A 872 16.49 -9.87 -16.48
CA ARG A 872 15.53 -10.97 -16.39
C ARG A 872 16.06 -12.09 -15.51
N ASN A 873 17.30 -12.53 -15.72
CA ASN A 873 17.88 -13.66 -15.00
C ASN A 873 18.14 -13.33 -13.51
N GLN A 874 18.28 -12.04 -13.17
CA GLN A 874 18.37 -11.56 -11.78
C GLN A 874 16.99 -11.42 -11.10
N SER A 875 15.90 -11.48 -11.86
CA SER A 875 14.55 -11.31 -11.35
C SER A 875 14.04 -12.56 -10.64
N LEU A 876 13.36 -12.37 -9.52
CA LEU A 876 12.62 -13.43 -8.82
C LEU A 876 11.20 -13.64 -9.39
N GLN A 877 10.87 -12.98 -10.51
CA GLN A 877 9.54 -13.00 -11.10
C GLN A 877 9.46 -14.07 -12.20
N PRO A 878 8.40 -14.90 -12.23
CA PRO A 878 8.26 -15.95 -13.24
C PRO A 878 7.89 -15.41 -14.64
N LYS A 879 7.28 -14.22 -14.72
CA LYS A 879 6.73 -13.63 -15.95
C LYS A 879 7.44 -12.32 -16.31
N VAL A 880 8.69 -12.44 -16.73
CA VAL A 880 9.51 -11.30 -17.17
C VAL A 880 9.68 -11.36 -18.68
N VAL A 881 9.38 -10.25 -19.36
CA VAL A 881 9.54 -10.09 -20.81
C VAL A 881 10.70 -9.14 -21.06
N VAL A 882 11.63 -9.51 -21.94
CA VAL A 882 12.75 -8.64 -22.29
C VAL A 882 12.34 -7.70 -23.41
N LEU A 883 12.31 -6.40 -23.11
CA LEU A 883 12.13 -5.31 -24.08
C LEU A 883 13.45 -4.54 -24.20
N ARG A 884 14.34 -5.00 -25.08
CA ARG A 884 15.65 -4.38 -25.28
C ARG A 884 15.50 -2.94 -25.74
N ASN A 885 16.27 -2.04 -25.13
CA ASN A 885 16.38 -0.67 -25.62
C ASN A 885 17.05 -0.65 -27.00
N ALA A 886 16.66 0.31 -27.83
CA ALA A 886 17.19 0.49 -29.17
C ALA A 886 17.95 1.82 -29.31
N ASN A 887 18.73 1.96 -30.38
CA ASN A 887 19.55 3.14 -30.67
C ASN A 887 19.19 3.82 -32.00
N SER A 888 18.10 3.43 -32.69
CA SER A 888 17.70 4.05 -33.97
C SER A 888 17.31 5.53 -33.90
N HIS A 889 17.07 6.05 -32.70
CA HIS A 889 16.83 7.48 -32.42
C HIS A 889 18.12 8.32 -32.41
N MET A 890 19.28 7.66 -32.31
CA MET A 890 20.60 8.29 -32.30
C MET A 890 21.16 8.38 -33.72
N PRO A 891 22.00 9.38 -34.03
CA PRO A 891 22.74 9.39 -35.28
C PRO A 891 23.64 8.16 -35.38
N ALA A 892 23.65 7.55 -36.57
CA ALA A 892 24.54 6.46 -36.92
C ALA A 892 25.65 6.95 -37.85
N TRP A 893 26.78 6.23 -37.89
CA TRP A 893 27.88 6.55 -38.78
C TRP A 893 27.42 6.59 -40.24
N SER A 894 27.76 7.67 -40.94
CA SER A 894 27.36 7.95 -42.32
C SER A 894 28.48 8.66 -43.07
N ASP A 895 28.33 8.82 -44.38
CA ASP A 895 29.30 9.57 -45.20
C ASP A 895 29.34 11.06 -44.77
N GLU A 896 28.22 11.63 -44.33
CA GLU A 896 28.17 12.98 -43.76
C GLU A 896 29.05 13.11 -42.50
N TRP A 897 28.93 12.14 -41.57
CA TRP A 897 29.76 12.14 -40.36
C TRP A 897 31.23 11.89 -40.69
N ARG A 898 31.52 11.10 -41.71
CA ARG A 898 32.89 10.89 -42.20
C ARG A 898 33.51 12.18 -42.71
N GLU A 899 32.77 12.97 -43.50
CA GLU A 899 33.24 14.26 -44.01
C GLU A 899 33.42 15.29 -42.88
N ARG A 900 32.49 15.35 -41.93
CA ARG A 900 32.55 16.30 -40.80
C ARG A 900 33.64 15.96 -39.79
N ARG A 901 34.02 14.69 -39.65
CA ARG A 901 34.98 14.22 -38.64
C ARG A 901 36.31 14.99 -38.70
N GLU A 902 36.84 15.24 -39.89
CA GLU A 902 38.13 15.93 -40.03
C GLU A 902 38.04 17.38 -39.50
N THR A 903 36.98 18.10 -39.86
CA THR A 903 36.74 19.45 -39.34
C THR A 903 36.56 19.47 -37.82
N ILE A 904 35.79 18.53 -37.27
CA ILE A 904 35.59 18.42 -35.81
C ILE A 904 36.92 18.17 -35.10
N ARG A 905 37.76 17.28 -35.65
CA ARG A 905 39.08 16.98 -35.08
C ARG A 905 40.04 18.14 -35.25
N GLU A 906 39.90 18.95 -36.30
CA GLU A 906 40.65 20.18 -36.44
C GLU A 906 40.31 21.20 -35.36
N GLU A 907 39.02 21.42 -35.11
CA GLU A 907 38.51 22.32 -34.07
C GLU A 907 38.94 21.87 -32.66
N MET A 908 39.01 20.55 -32.41
CA MET A 908 39.41 19.99 -31.13
C MET A 908 40.93 19.80 -30.97
N GLY A 909 41.73 20.01 -32.03
CA GLY A 909 43.18 19.81 -32.02
C GLY A 909 43.62 18.34 -32.03
N TRP A 910 42.80 17.43 -32.56
CA TRP A 910 42.98 15.97 -32.54
C TRP A 910 43.37 15.37 -33.90
N GLN A 911 43.80 16.17 -34.88
CA GLN A 911 44.03 15.74 -36.27
C GLN A 911 44.97 14.51 -36.38
N ASN A 912 45.96 14.41 -35.49
CA ASN A 912 46.97 13.34 -35.50
C ASN A 912 46.98 12.50 -34.20
N GLN A 913 45.90 12.52 -33.42
CA GLN A 913 45.83 11.83 -32.13
C GLN A 913 44.80 10.70 -32.14
N PHE A 914 45.04 9.62 -31.42
CA PHE A 914 44.05 8.57 -31.22
C PHE A 914 43.15 8.94 -30.03
N VAL A 915 41.85 9.09 -30.27
CA VAL A 915 40.93 9.64 -29.29
C VAL A 915 40.11 8.51 -28.66
N ILE A 916 40.23 8.36 -27.35
CA ILE A 916 39.45 7.43 -26.54
C ILE A 916 38.37 8.23 -25.82
N LEU A 917 37.10 7.86 -26.01
CA LEU A 917 35.96 8.54 -25.40
C LEU A 917 35.32 7.68 -24.32
N ASN A 918 35.01 8.30 -23.18
CA ASN A 918 34.04 7.78 -22.21
C ASN A 918 32.92 8.81 -22.04
N CYS A 919 31.68 8.34 -21.93
CA CYS A 919 30.51 9.19 -21.69
C CYS A 919 29.71 8.67 -20.48
N CYS A 920 29.82 9.37 -19.34
CA CYS A 920 29.11 9.04 -18.11
C CYS A 920 28.85 10.30 -17.27
N ARG A 921 27.96 10.22 -16.28
CA ARG A 921 27.98 11.23 -15.20
C ARG A 921 29.20 10.99 -14.32
N PHE A 922 29.89 12.05 -13.91
CA PHE A 922 31.14 11.95 -13.17
C PHE A 922 31.18 12.85 -11.93
N THR A 923 30.03 13.06 -11.31
CA THR A 923 29.95 13.63 -9.97
C THR A 923 30.57 12.68 -8.94
N GLU A 924 31.07 13.23 -7.84
CA GLU A 924 31.72 12.52 -6.74
C GLU A 924 31.00 11.21 -6.32
N GLY A 925 29.67 11.23 -6.21
CA GLY A 925 28.87 10.06 -5.81
C GLY A 925 28.71 8.97 -6.88
N GLU A 926 28.89 9.30 -8.16
CA GLU A 926 28.67 8.37 -9.28
C GLU A 926 29.96 7.79 -9.87
N ARG A 927 31.06 8.53 -9.76
CA ARG A 927 32.37 8.20 -10.33
C ARG A 927 32.81 6.75 -10.12
N ARG A 928 32.65 6.25 -8.88
CA ARG A 928 33.12 4.91 -8.47
C ARG A 928 32.41 3.77 -9.21
N TYR A 929 31.08 3.84 -9.32
CA TYR A 929 30.31 2.77 -9.96
C TYR A 929 30.27 2.92 -11.49
N LYS A 930 30.47 4.14 -12.01
CA LYS A 930 30.65 4.39 -13.45
C LYS A 930 32.02 3.95 -13.98
N GLY A 931 32.91 3.49 -13.11
CA GLY A 931 34.19 2.90 -13.48
C GLY A 931 35.22 3.92 -13.98
N LEU A 932 35.10 5.18 -13.57
CA LEU A 932 36.01 6.23 -14.03
C LEU A 932 37.43 6.03 -13.48
N ASP A 933 37.57 5.44 -12.30
CA ASP A 933 38.88 5.09 -11.73
C ASP A 933 39.59 4.01 -12.56
N SER A 934 38.84 3.07 -13.14
CA SER A 934 39.40 2.10 -14.07
C SER A 934 39.80 2.76 -15.40
N TYR A 935 39.02 3.74 -15.86
CA TYR A 935 39.35 4.53 -17.05
C TYR A 935 40.66 5.32 -16.88
N THR A 936 40.87 5.97 -15.73
CA THR A 936 42.13 6.66 -15.42
C THR A 936 43.29 5.69 -15.20
N SER A 937 43.04 4.54 -14.56
CA SER A 937 44.07 3.50 -14.35
C SER A 937 44.59 2.93 -15.67
N VAL A 938 43.72 2.69 -16.67
CA VAL A 938 44.15 2.22 -17.99
C VAL A 938 45.06 3.24 -18.66
N ARG A 939 44.78 4.53 -18.53
CA ARG A 939 45.64 5.59 -19.08
C ARG A 939 47.03 5.59 -18.42
N GLU A 940 47.07 5.53 -17.09
CA GLU A 940 48.32 5.51 -16.34
C GLU A 940 49.16 4.29 -16.69
N GLU A 941 48.55 3.11 -16.73
CA GLU A 941 49.21 1.87 -17.13
C GLU A 941 49.69 1.91 -18.58
N LEU A 942 48.87 2.44 -19.51
CA LEU A 942 49.21 2.57 -20.93
C LEU A 942 50.46 3.43 -21.15
N TRP A 943 50.56 4.57 -20.45
CA TRP A 943 51.74 5.43 -20.57
C TRP A 943 52.95 4.89 -19.81
N PHE A 944 52.74 4.04 -18.81
CA PHE A 944 53.82 3.31 -18.15
C PHE A 944 54.40 2.21 -19.05
N GLU A 945 53.56 1.36 -19.65
CA GLU A 945 53.99 0.26 -20.51
C GLU A 945 54.43 0.72 -21.92
N HIS A 946 53.79 1.78 -22.45
CA HIS A 946 54.04 2.32 -23.79
C HIS A 946 54.23 3.86 -23.77
N PRO A 947 55.37 4.37 -23.25
CA PRO A 947 55.60 5.81 -23.10
C PRO A 947 55.57 6.60 -24.41
N ASP A 948 55.81 5.96 -25.56
CA ASP A 948 55.79 6.57 -26.89
C ASP A 948 54.37 6.96 -27.35
N THR A 949 53.34 6.46 -26.68
CA THR A 949 51.94 6.83 -26.92
C THR A 949 51.53 8.13 -26.20
N GLN A 950 52.33 8.61 -25.26
CA GLN A 950 52.05 9.83 -24.50
C GLN A 950 52.04 11.05 -25.43
N GLY A 951 50.97 11.85 -25.38
CA GLY A 951 50.74 12.98 -26.29
C GLY A 951 50.22 12.60 -27.69
N ARG A 952 50.19 11.30 -28.03
CA ARG A 952 49.55 10.76 -29.24
C ARG A 952 48.16 10.20 -28.99
N ILE A 953 47.85 9.80 -27.76
CA ILE A 953 46.53 9.32 -27.34
C ILE A 953 45.86 10.35 -26.43
N VAL A 954 44.60 10.66 -26.70
CA VAL A 954 43.76 11.56 -25.89
C VAL A 954 42.68 10.74 -25.18
N PHE A 955 42.60 10.89 -23.86
CA PHE A 955 41.48 10.36 -23.07
C PHE A 955 40.46 11.48 -22.86
N ALA A 956 39.36 11.44 -23.61
CA ALA A 956 38.25 12.37 -23.54
C ALA A 956 37.14 11.84 -22.63
N LEU A 957 36.56 12.72 -21.82
CA LEU A 957 35.45 12.42 -20.90
C LEU A 957 34.32 13.40 -21.13
N ALA A 958 33.11 12.91 -21.40
CA ALA A 958 31.93 13.73 -21.59
C ALA A 958 30.79 13.33 -20.64
N GLY A 959 30.01 14.31 -20.17
CA GLY A 959 28.80 14.05 -19.39
C GLY A 959 28.45 15.10 -18.36
N ARG A 960 27.50 14.79 -17.48
CA ARG A 960 27.00 15.74 -16.47
C ARG A 960 27.93 15.77 -15.25
N ALA A 961 28.30 16.97 -14.81
CA ALA A 961 29.23 17.19 -13.71
C ALA A 961 29.15 18.62 -13.14
N GLU A 962 29.68 18.81 -11.93
CA GLU A 962 29.88 20.10 -11.27
C GLU A 962 31.29 20.66 -11.56
N GLU A 963 31.51 21.94 -11.30
CA GLU A 963 32.79 22.62 -11.58
C GLU A 963 33.98 21.99 -10.82
N LYS A 964 33.75 21.51 -9.59
CA LYS A 964 34.75 20.76 -8.81
C LYS A 964 35.16 19.47 -9.50
N ASP A 965 34.20 18.73 -10.06
CA ASP A 965 34.45 17.44 -10.70
C ASP A 965 35.23 17.64 -12.01
N VAL A 966 34.91 18.71 -12.76
CA VAL A 966 35.63 19.09 -13.97
C VAL A 966 37.10 19.41 -13.67
N THR A 967 37.34 20.19 -12.61
CA THR A 967 38.70 20.53 -12.17
C THR A 967 39.47 19.27 -11.82
N GLU A 968 38.89 18.40 -10.99
CA GLU A 968 39.53 17.14 -10.57
C GLU A 968 39.86 16.23 -11.78
N MET A 969 38.92 16.05 -12.71
CA MET A 969 39.13 15.22 -13.89
C MET A 969 40.18 15.79 -14.85
N THR A 970 40.29 17.12 -14.91
CA THR A 970 41.31 17.81 -15.69
C THR A 970 42.70 17.65 -15.05
N GLU A 971 42.80 17.66 -13.71
CA GLU A 971 44.02 17.37 -12.97
C GLU A 971 44.49 15.92 -13.16
N TYR A 972 43.55 14.97 -13.28
CA TYR A 972 43.84 13.64 -13.79
C TYR A 972 44.15 13.62 -15.29
N GLY A 973 44.46 14.75 -15.94
CA GLY A 973 44.92 14.87 -17.33
C GLY A 973 43.96 14.29 -18.36
N LEU A 974 42.65 14.37 -18.13
CA LEU A 974 41.61 14.05 -19.11
C LEU A 974 41.19 15.32 -19.87
N SER A 975 40.73 15.16 -21.12
CA SER A 975 40.02 16.22 -21.84
C SER A 975 38.53 16.18 -21.48
N VAL A 976 38.07 17.11 -20.64
CA VAL A 976 36.74 17.07 -20.02
C VAL A 976 35.73 17.96 -20.75
N PHE A 977 34.57 17.38 -21.09
CA PHE A 977 33.44 18.01 -21.76
C PHE A 977 32.18 17.91 -20.90
N ALA A 978 32.01 18.84 -19.96
CA ALA A 978 30.89 18.82 -19.03
C ALA A 978 29.62 19.48 -19.59
N ASN A 979 28.46 18.87 -19.31
CA ASN A 979 27.13 19.43 -19.58
C ASN A 979 26.90 19.85 -21.06
N VAL A 980 27.48 19.10 -21.99
CA VAL A 980 27.41 19.39 -23.43
C VAL A 980 26.02 19.11 -24.03
N THR A 981 25.70 19.77 -25.15
CA THR A 981 24.47 19.53 -25.92
C THR A 981 24.53 18.19 -26.65
N ASP A 982 23.37 17.62 -27.01
CA ASP A 982 23.29 16.37 -27.79
C ASP A 982 24.09 16.45 -29.09
N LYS A 983 24.02 17.59 -29.79
CA LYS A 983 24.80 17.84 -31.01
C LYS A 983 26.31 17.69 -30.74
N SER A 984 26.81 18.35 -29.70
CA SER A 984 28.23 18.31 -29.34
C SER A 984 28.65 16.91 -28.89
N LEU A 985 27.76 16.20 -28.19
CA LEU A 985 28.01 14.82 -27.80
C LEU A 985 28.15 13.90 -29.02
N HIS A 986 27.28 14.03 -30.03
CA HIS A 986 27.40 13.26 -31.27
C HIS A 986 28.69 13.58 -32.03
N GLU A 987 29.12 14.85 -32.03
CA GLU A 987 30.40 15.26 -32.62
C GLU A 987 31.60 14.61 -31.90
N LEU A 988 31.54 14.48 -30.57
CA LEU A 988 32.56 13.74 -29.80
C LEU A 988 32.61 12.25 -30.17
N TYR A 989 31.47 11.56 -30.33
CA TYR A 989 31.45 10.17 -30.81
C TYR A 989 31.98 10.04 -32.25
N ALA A 990 31.69 11.01 -33.12
CA ALA A 990 32.22 11.02 -34.48
C ALA A 990 33.74 11.21 -34.50
N ALA A 991 34.26 12.11 -33.65
CA ALA A 991 35.69 12.41 -33.54
C ALA A 991 36.51 11.30 -32.87
N ALA A 992 35.90 10.52 -31.97
CA ALA A 992 36.53 9.42 -31.24
C ALA A 992 36.97 8.27 -32.16
N ASP A 993 37.96 7.49 -31.72
CA ASP A 993 38.49 6.30 -32.40
C ASP A 993 38.22 5.01 -31.61
N LEU A 994 38.07 5.12 -30.29
CA LEU A 994 37.72 4.04 -29.39
C LEU A 994 36.74 4.57 -28.34
N TYR A 995 35.75 3.76 -27.96
CA TYR A 995 34.91 4.06 -26.80
C TYR A 995 35.23 3.12 -25.64
N MET A 996 35.31 3.67 -24.43
CA MET A 996 35.63 2.92 -23.22
C MET A 996 34.60 3.17 -22.13
N ASN A 997 34.12 2.08 -21.50
CA ASN A 997 33.15 2.19 -20.41
C ASN A 997 33.29 1.06 -19.40
N PHE A 998 33.82 1.36 -18.22
CA PHE A 998 33.97 0.39 -17.12
C PHE A 998 32.85 0.46 -16.08
N SER A 999 31.66 0.94 -16.47
CA SER A 999 30.48 0.95 -15.59
C SER A 999 30.24 -0.43 -15.00
N LYS A 1000 30.06 -0.49 -13.67
CA LYS A 1000 29.63 -1.70 -12.96
C LYS A 1000 28.11 -1.79 -12.85
N TRP A 1001 27.41 -0.91 -13.56
CA TRP A 1001 25.96 -0.89 -13.63
C TRP A 1001 25.49 -1.16 -15.05
N GLU A 1002 24.56 -2.09 -15.14
CA GLU A 1002 23.95 -2.56 -16.39
C GLU A 1002 23.19 -1.43 -17.10
N GLY A 1003 22.46 -0.59 -16.35
CA GLY A 1003 21.78 0.62 -16.83
C GLY A 1003 21.19 0.56 -18.24
N TYR A 1004 21.09 1.71 -18.91
CA TYR A 1004 20.57 1.79 -20.27
C TYR A 1004 21.61 1.46 -21.34
N ASN A 1005 22.90 1.45 -20.96
CA ASN A 1005 24.06 1.36 -21.85
C ASN A 1005 23.99 2.20 -23.13
N LEU A 1006 23.28 3.34 -23.08
CA LEU A 1006 23.10 4.23 -24.24
C LEU A 1006 24.43 4.75 -24.79
N GLY A 1007 25.45 4.91 -23.97
CA GLY A 1007 26.78 5.30 -24.44
C GLY A 1007 27.45 4.21 -25.29
N ILE A 1008 27.38 2.95 -24.84
CA ILE A 1008 27.84 1.80 -25.62
C ILE A 1008 27.00 1.66 -26.90
N ALA A 1009 25.67 1.80 -26.78
CA ALA A 1009 24.76 1.70 -27.93
C ALA A 1009 25.01 2.82 -28.96
N GLN A 1010 25.31 4.04 -28.52
CA GLN A 1010 25.68 5.17 -29.38
C GLN A 1010 27.05 4.93 -30.05
N ALA A 1011 28.03 4.43 -29.30
CA ALA A 1011 29.34 4.07 -29.85
C ALA A 1011 29.22 3.03 -30.96
N LEU A 1012 28.40 2.01 -30.74
CA LEU A 1012 28.10 0.97 -31.73
C LEU A 1012 27.32 1.52 -32.93
N ALA A 1013 26.36 2.44 -32.74
CA ALA A 1013 25.70 3.15 -33.83
C ALA A 1013 26.69 3.99 -34.67
N MET A 1014 27.72 4.53 -34.03
CA MET A 1014 28.82 5.24 -34.68
C MET A 1014 29.92 4.31 -35.20
N GLY A 1015 29.75 2.99 -35.08
CA GLY A 1015 30.67 1.96 -35.54
C GLY A 1015 32.04 1.99 -34.87
N LEU A 1016 32.12 2.48 -33.63
CA LEU A 1016 33.35 2.51 -32.85
C LEU A 1016 33.66 1.11 -32.27
N PRO A 1017 34.95 0.72 -32.19
CA PRO A 1017 35.35 -0.34 -31.27
C PRO A 1017 35.05 0.08 -29.82
N VAL A 1018 34.70 -0.88 -28.98
CA VAL A 1018 34.34 -0.65 -27.59
C VAL A 1018 35.10 -1.60 -26.67
N VAL A 1019 35.72 -1.05 -25.64
CA VAL A 1019 36.28 -1.79 -24.50
C VAL A 1019 35.46 -1.46 -23.26
N ALA A 1020 34.89 -2.48 -22.62
CA ALA A 1020 34.03 -2.29 -21.46
C ALA A 1020 34.37 -3.23 -20.30
N SER A 1021 33.80 -2.97 -19.12
CA SER A 1021 33.90 -3.88 -17.97
C SER A 1021 33.27 -5.24 -18.29
N ASP A 1022 33.85 -6.30 -17.75
CA ASP A 1022 33.32 -7.67 -17.87
C ASP A 1022 32.21 -7.91 -16.85
N ILE A 1023 31.01 -7.43 -17.20
CA ILE A 1023 29.76 -7.65 -16.49
C ILE A 1023 28.72 -8.27 -17.44
N GLU A 1024 27.73 -8.97 -16.87
CA GLU A 1024 26.73 -9.72 -17.65
C GLU A 1024 26.03 -8.85 -18.71
N ALA A 1025 25.60 -7.63 -18.36
CA ALA A 1025 24.94 -6.76 -19.33
C ALA A 1025 25.84 -6.26 -20.48
N HIS A 1026 27.15 -6.11 -20.27
CA HIS A 1026 28.08 -5.72 -21.34
C HIS A 1026 28.34 -6.87 -22.31
N ARG A 1027 28.32 -8.13 -21.81
CA ARG A 1027 28.45 -9.33 -22.65
C ARG A 1027 27.29 -9.52 -23.63
N GLU A 1028 26.17 -8.81 -23.44
CA GLU A 1028 25.05 -8.81 -24.39
C GLU A 1028 25.34 -7.99 -25.65
N PHE A 1029 26.38 -7.15 -25.65
CA PHE A 1029 26.83 -6.41 -26.82
C PHE A 1029 28.01 -7.12 -27.49
N PRO A 1030 28.17 -6.99 -28.83
CA PRO A 1030 29.32 -7.53 -29.54
C PRO A 1030 30.55 -6.63 -29.36
N ILE A 1031 31.05 -6.54 -28.13
CA ILE A 1031 32.16 -5.66 -27.72
C ILE A 1031 33.25 -6.44 -26.97
N PHE A 1032 34.42 -5.82 -26.80
CA PHE A 1032 35.48 -6.38 -25.98
C PHE A 1032 35.22 -6.07 -24.50
N VAL A 1033 35.24 -7.09 -23.64
CA VAL A 1033 34.99 -6.94 -22.20
C VAL A 1033 36.15 -7.47 -21.37
N THR A 1034 36.53 -6.74 -20.32
CA THR A 1034 37.55 -7.16 -19.35
C THR A 1034 37.42 -6.37 -18.05
N ASN A 1035 37.76 -7.00 -16.92
CA ASN A 1035 37.95 -6.32 -15.63
C ASN A 1035 39.44 -6.15 -15.26
N SER A 1036 40.36 -6.63 -16.11
CA SER A 1036 41.80 -6.46 -15.91
C SER A 1036 42.28 -5.20 -16.61
N ILE A 1037 42.85 -4.26 -15.84
CA ILE A 1037 43.43 -3.02 -16.36
C ILE A 1037 44.50 -3.33 -17.40
N ARG A 1038 45.41 -4.27 -17.11
CA ARG A 1038 46.46 -4.69 -18.06
C ARG A 1038 45.90 -5.21 -19.38
N VAL A 1039 44.90 -6.10 -19.34
CA VAL A 1039 44.28 -6.62 -20.57
C VAL A 1039 43.57 -5.51 -21.35
N ALA A 1040 42.93 -4.57 -20.66
CA ALA A 1040 42.35 -3.40 -21.31
C ALA A 1040 43.42 -2.52 -21.97
N THR A 1041 44.55 -2.30 -21.29
CA THR A 1041 45.71 -1.56 -21.81
C THR A 1041 46.27 -2.22 -23.08
N GLU A 1042 46.48 -3.53 -23.07
CA GLU A 1042 46.96 -4.29 -24.24
C GLU A 1042 46.01 -4.16 -25.44
N GLU A 1043 44.69 -4.23 -25.20
CA GLU A 1043 43.68 -4.04 -26.24
C GLU A 1043 43.62 -2.60 -26.78
N VAL A 1044 43.71 -1.59 -25.90
CA VAL A 1044 43.78 -0.18 -26.29
C VAL A 1044 45.01 0.07 -27.17
N HIS A 1045 46.17 -0.45 -26.78
CA HIS A 1045 47.40 -0.32 -27.55
C HIS A 1045 47.28 -1.01 -28.91
N ARG A 1046 46.65 -2.19 -28.99
CA ARG A 1046 46.38 -2.88 -30.25
C ARG A 1046 45.53 -2.02 -31.20
N GLN A 1047 44.44 -1.44 -30.70
CA GLN A 1047 43.56 -0.55 -31.49
C GLN A 1047 44.31 0.73 -31.95
N TYR A 1048 45.19 1.26 -31.10
CA TYR A 1048 46.05 2.39 -31.45
C TYR A 1048 47.00 2.06 -32.60
N LEU A 1049 47.63 0.88 -32.61
CA LEU A 1049 48.50 0.45 -33.72
C LEU A 1049 47.73 0.30 -35.04
N ASP A 1050 46.46 -0.11 -34.96
CA ASP A 1050 45.55 -0.27 -36.11
C ASP A 1050 44.99 1.07 -36.65
N PHE A 1051 45.11 2.17 -35.89
CA PHE A 1051 44.57 3.51 -36.21
C PHE A 1051 44.98 4.01 -37.59
N SER A 1052 46.20 3.70 -38.03
CA SER A 1052 46.75 4.13 -39.32
C SER A 1052 46.14 3.41 -40.55
N ARG A 1053 45.30 2.39 -40.36
CA ARG A 1053 44.71 1.57 -41.44
C ARG A 1053 43.18 1.55 -41.51
N LEU A 1054 42.46 1.95 -40.47
CA LEU A 1054 41.00 1.67 -40.35
C LEU A 1054 40.10 2.86 -39.93
N SER A 1055 40.64 4.07 -39.67
CA SER A 1055 39.87 5.17 -39.05
C SER A 1055 38.64 5.67 -39.80
N ALA A 1056 38.53 5.41 -41.12
CA ALA A 1056 37.42 5.86 -41.97
C ALA A 1056 36.37 4.78 -42.33
N SER A 1057 36.66 3.49 -42.08
CA SER A 1057 35.76 2.38 -42.43
C SER A 1057 35.11 1.81 -41.16
N ARG A 1058 33.97 2.39 -40.77
CA ARG A 1058 33.19 1.95 -39.61
C ARG A 1058 31.96 1.16 -40.05
N SER A 1059 31.62 0.12 -39.29
CA SER A 1059 30.40 -0.67 -39.49
C SER A 1059 29.39 -0.35 -38.39
N PRO A 1060 28.44 0.57 -38.63
CA PRO A 1060 27.47 0.97 -37.62
C PRO A 1060 26.51 -0.18 -37.27
N GLN A 1061 26.22 -0.34 -35.99
CA GLN A 1061 25.21 -1.28 -35.49
C GLN A 1061 24.01 -0.51 -34.95
N VAL A 1062 22.88 -0.62 -35.65
CA VAL A 1062 21.65 0.09 -35.33
C VAL A 1062 20.53 -0.91 -35.06
N TRP A 1063 19.89 -0.77 -33.89
CA TRP A 1063 18.70 -1.52 -33.47
C TRP A 1063 17.50 -0.59 -33.44
N ASP A 1064 16.38 -1.05 -33.98
CA ASP A 1064 15.17 -0.24 -34.11
C ASP A 1064 14.22 -0.36 -32.92
N TRP A 1065 13.67 0.78 -32.49
CA TRP A 1065 12.66 0.91 -31.44
C TRP A 1065 11.30 0.32 -31.83
N ALA A 1066 11.01 0.12 -33.11
CA ALA A 1066 9.70 -0.38 -33.55
C ALA A 1066 9.37 -1.75 -32.93
N THR A 1067 10.33 -2.69 -32.90
CA THR A 1067 10.12 -4.04 -32.39
C THR A 1067 9.74 -4.08 -30.89
N PRO A 1068 10.55 -3.53 -29.96
CA PRO A 1068 10.23 -3.58 -28.52
C PRO A 1068 8.97 -2.78 -28.16
N THR A 1069 8.72 -1.66 -28.84
CA THR A 1069 7.51 -0.86 -28.57
C THR A 1069 6.24 -1.51 -29.13
N MET A 1070 6.32 -2.18 -30.30
CA MET A 1070 5.23 -3.00 -30.83
C MET A 1070 4.87 -4.13 -29.89
N GLU A 1071 5.88 -4.81 -29.35
CA GLU A 1071 5.68 -5.93 -28.43
C GLU A 1071 5.02 -5.47 -27.12
N LEU A 1072 5.46 -4.34 -26.56
CA LEU A 1072 4.80 -3.71 -25.41
C LEU A 1072 3.30 -3.47 -25.68
N SER A 1073 2.98 -2.78 -26.77
CA SER A 1073 1.60 -2.46 -27.15
C SER A 1073 0.75 -3.71 -27.38
N ARG A 1074 1.32 -4.73 -28.04
CA ARG A 1074 0.68 -6.03 -28.30
C ARG A 1074 0.35 -6.74 -26.99
N LEU A 1075 1.28 -6.79 -26.04
CA LEU A 1075 1.11 -7.46 -24.75
C LEU A 1075 0.07 -6.74 -23.87
N ILE A 1076 0.11 -5.41 -23.81
CA ILE A 1076 -0.91 -4.62 -23.09
C ILE A 1076 -2.29 -4.89 -23.68
N ARG A 1077 -2.42 -4.89 -25.01
CA ARG A 1077 -3.70 -5.18 -25.68
C ARG A 1077 -4.19 -6.59 -25.38
N ALA A 1078 -3.31 -7.59 -25.49
CA ALA A 1078 -3.64 -8.98 -25.22
C ALA A 1078 -4.13 -9.18 -23.77
N ASP A 1079 -3.40 -8.64 -22.80
CA ASP A 1079 -3.75 -8.75 -21.38
C ASP A 1079 -5.07 -8.02 -21.05
N LEU A 1080 -5.33 -6.87 -21.68
CA LEU A 1080 -6.61 -6.16 -21.52
C LEU A 1080 -7.79 -6.92 -22.13
N SER A 1081 -7.58 -7.69 -23.20
CA SER A 1081 -8.60 -8.56 -23.81
C SER A 1081 -8.80 -9.87 -23.04
N GLU A 1082 -7.73 -10.49 -22.53
CA GLU A 1082 -7.81 -11.64 -21.63
C GLU A 1082 -8.58 -11.29 -20.36
N GLY A 1083 -8.31 -10.12 -19.75
CA GLY A 1083 -9.05 -9.66 -18.58
C GLY A 1083 -10.56 -9.53 -18.83
N GLN A 1084 -10.97 -9.18 -20.06
CA GLN A 1084 -12.39 -9.12 -20.44
C GLN A 1084 -13.01 -10.52 -20.64
N LEU A 1085 -12.24 -11.45 -21.20
CA LEU A 1085 -12.67 -12.84 -21.37
C LEU A 1085 -12.71 -13.60 -20.05
N ALA A 1086 -11.76 -13.35 -19.14
CA ALA A 1086 -11.73 -13.90 -17.79
C ALA A 1086 -12.87 -13.34 -16.94
N GLU A 1087 -13.17 -12.03 -17.01
CA GLU A 1087 -14.36 -11.45 -16.37
C GLU A 1087 -15.66 -12.08 -16.92
N ALA A 1088 -15.75 -12.29 -18.24
CA ALA A 1088 -16.90 -12.96 -18.85
C ALA A 1088 -16.98 -14.47 -18.50
N ALA A 1089 -15.83 -15.12 -18.33
CA ALA A 1089 -15.74 -16.54 -17.94
C ALA A 1089 -15.99 -16.74 -16.45
N GLU A 1090 -15.58 -15.84 -15.57
CA GLU A 1090 -15.89 -15.87 -14.13
C GLU A 1090 -17.37 -15.61 -13.87
N SER A 1091 -17.97 -14.68 -14.61
CA SER A 1091 -19.44 -14.54 -14.70
C SER A 1091 -20.13 -15.84 -15.13
N ALA A 1092 -19.46 -16.71 -15.90
CA ALA A 1092 -20.00 -17.97 -16.39
C ALA A 1092 -19.63 -19.20 -15.52
N GLU A 1093 -18.48 -19.21 -14.84
CA GLU A 1093 -18.02 -20.27 -13.92
C GLU A 1093 -18.57 -20.11 -12.50
N ALA A 1094 -19.10 -18.93 -12.15
CA ALA A 1094 -20.01 -18.75 -11.03
C ALA A 1094 -21.38 -19.41 -11.24
N ALA A 1095 -21.69 -19.89 -12.46
CA ALA A 1095 -22.81 -20.80 -12.70
C ALA A 1095 -22.40 -22.24 -12.34
N PRO A 1096 -23.29 -23.05 -11.73
CA PRO A 1096 -22.92 -24.29 -11.07
C PRO A 1096 -22.33 -25.29 -12.08
N SER A 1097 -21.00 -25.47 -12.02
CA SER A 1097 -20.36 -26.60 -12.69
C SER A 1097 -20.78 -27.88 -11.97
N ARG A 1098 -21.70 -28.61 -12.60
CA ARG A 1098 -22.12 -29.94 -12.18
C ARG A 1098 -20.87 -30.82 -12.10
N LEU A 1099 -20.59 -31.34 -10.91
CA LEU A 1099 -19.75 -32.51 -10.67
C LEU A 1099 -20.02 -33.56 -11.76
N ARG A 1100 -19.12 -33.68 -12.73
CA ARG A 1100 -19.02 -34.89 -13.54
C ARG A 1100 -18.26 -35.89 -12.69
N SER A 1101 -18.98 -36.84 -12.13
CA SER A 1101 -18.43 -38.13 -11.71
C SER A 1101 -17.61 -38.70 -12.87
N ARG A 1102 -16.30 -38.88 -12.66
CA ARG A 1102 -15.50 -39.82 -13.43
C ARG A 1102 -15.47 -41.12 -12.65
N GLU A 1103 -16.45 -41.98 -12.93
CA GLU A 1103 -16.20 -43.42 -12.94
C GLU A 1103 -15.47 -43.74 -14.25
N GLY A 1104 -14.40 -44.53 -14.15
CA GLY A 1104 -13.51 -44.92 -15.25
C GLY A 1104 -12.15 -45.31 -14.72
#